data_AF-A0A5A7RFR0-F1
#
_entry.id   AF-A0A5A7RFR0-F1
#
_cell.length_a   1.000
_cell.length_b   1.000
_cell.length_c   1.000
_cell.angle_alpha   90.00
_cell.angle_beta   90.00
_cell.angle_gamma   90.00
#
_symmetry.space_group_name_H-M   'P 1'
#
loop_
_entity.id
_entity.type
_entity.pdbx_description
1 polymer ?
#
loop_
_entity_poly.entity_id
_entity_poly.type
_entity_poly.pdbx_seq_one_letter_code
_entity_poly.pdbx_strand_id
1 'polypeptide(L)'
;MAAAGKRTVTLGGKGSSLTPSSVFEVANGFSRVTIDSSALSRRSSSSSSTSTAAKFSFAVPNYFTREEARASLILLLNKLIISSFSSSAATQLVEILERDVQSSDYTLNDVASSDLAQLDYSVAAVDGVSAVLDHRSSALCSIADAIAAISCEALRADVSPFNLMDSGDGSSAKDAVAVAADFKVFVNGSKLVNTGKKLLDPSVAEIPSIHGNFREVSRSLHSKTRVQLNSGFRAGSAKDMSTALSSLGLSLLNLGDISVRRSNLLLANSISDVELRARLAEMLATECPGADALEQLYSSSQAALRKKDYLLFLHSIYELLDVVRKMVSWEGLVAFVSLEGSEIFAGKIRGDNGNEDKATDADNVKNDKKSEKKKKVVLGKGSIALVQFIKDRLLGGATKADLGKCTQDLLSLLDPRDSRFDDLILKVKEIVESNESRRLPKLPKGTRDFAKEQMAVREKAFSIIVDVFKRHGAMALDTPAFELRETLMGKYGEDSKLIYDLADQGGELCSLRYDLTVPFARYVAMNGLTSFKRYQIAKVYRRDNPSKGRYREFYQCDFDIAGQFEKMGPDFEVIKILTELLDELDIGDYEVKLNHRKLLDGMLAICGVPQEKFRTICSSIDKLDKQTFEQVEEKGLTEETADKIGTFVKHRGSPVELLCKLKQEGSEFLTNRDAELALNELDILFKALLKSKCVDKVVFDLSLARGLDYYTGVIFEAVFKGATQVGSIAAGGRYDNLIGMFGTKQVPAVGISLGIERVFAIMEQLQKDKNQEIRATETQVLVSILGDDLALGAELVSELWAAKVKAEFMVNKRVIKHIDRARGARIPYMVIVGAHELSKGIVKLKDVLAANECEIPRGELVSELMRRLSDDISRKKGISGKTNPRPISPPEFQFTDFTGKRCSRMRSYGTLSGTTTAVLWPSVFYLYMKTIERAHMPNKLWERVKLPRNYEKALEIIDKHLMFWPKLLVHKTKQRLTKMTQMRIRMRKLALKTREKIMTVPTKEKKREARREEKAEKAAVLEKSIEKELIERLKQGVYNDIYNYPVNEFNNILDQEIGKNALTEDEEEPEIEYVEGYEDLEEEDDIEDFGGIDLGDDDDNAELDNNDDDDEENVFKKGRKIHGRKLEKERDPKSKKKVKVHVEVEHEDEVERQTAVL
;
A
#
# COMPACT_ATOMS: atom_id res chain seq x y z
N MET A 1 41.04 -32.09 7.70
CA MET A 1 41.14 -30.94 8.61
C MET A 1 40.82 -31.40 10.02
N ALA A 2 41.73 -31.17 10.97
CA ALA A 2 41.54 -31.43 12.39
C ALA A 2 40.89 -30.21 13.08
N ALA A 3 40.02 -30.49 14.05
CA ALA A 3 39.54 -29.59 15.13
C ALA A 3 38.80 -28.30 14.73
N ALA A 4 37.58 -28.43 14.20
CA ALA A 4 36.47 -27.58 14.63
C ALA A 4 35.59 -28.44 15.55
N GLY A 5 35.32 -27.99 16.78
CA GLY A 5 34.50 -28.75 17.73
C GLY A 5 33.13 -29.05 17.11
N LYS A 6 32.74 -30.34 17.04
CA LYS A 6 31.40 -30.72 16.58
C LYS A 6 30.36 -29.95 17.40
N ARG A 7 29.41 -29.29 16.72
CA ARG A 7 28.28 -28.61 17.37
C ARG A 7 27.52 -29.60 18.26
N THR A 8 26.87 -29.13 19.32
CA THR A 8 26.17 -29.99 20.27
C THR A 8 24.68 -29.66 20.28
N VAL A 9 23.83 -30.65 20.02
CA VAL A 9 22.37 -30.55 20.11
C VAL A 9 21.94 -31.08 21.47
N THR A 10 21.36 -30.20 22.30
CA THR A 10 20.87 -30.55 23.63
C THR A 10 19.37 -30.83 23.61
N LEU A 11 18.95 -31.97 24.16
CA LEU A 11 17.55 -32.39 24.23
C LEU A 11 16.99 -32.25 25.66
N GLY A 12 15.75 -31.75 25.80
CA GLY A 12 14.98 -31.77 27.05
C GLY A 12 15.07 -30.53 27.96
N GLY A 13 15.74 -29.46 27.55
CA GLY A 13 15.79 -28.19 28.30
C GLY A 13 14.42 -27.48 28.38
N LYS A 14 14.19 -26.68 29.43
CA LYS A 14 12.98 -25.83 29.51
C LYS A 14 13.01 -24.82 28.36
N GLY A 15 12.06 -24.92 27.42
CA GLY A 15 11.95 -24.04 26.25
C GLY A 15 12.79 -24.45 25.03
N SER A 16 13.50 -25.59 25.05
CA SER A 16 14.21 -26.10 23.88
C SER A 16 13.31 -27.00 23.02
N SER A 17 13.04 -26.61 21.77
CA SER A 17 12.33 -27.44 20.78
C SER A 17 13.31 -28.05 19.79
N LEU A 18 13.19 -29.36 19.52
CA LEU A 18 13.93 -30.02 18.46
C LEU A 18 13.46 -29.52 17.09
N THR A 19 14.41 -29.15 16.21
CA THR A 19 14.13 -28.64 14.86
C THR A 19 14.55 -29.63 13.79
N PRO A 20 13.94 -29.59 12.58
CA PRO A 20 14.33 -30.43 11.45
C PRO A 20 15.81 -30.30 11.06
N SER A 21 16.36 -29.08 11.11
CA SER A 21 17.79 -28.84 10.87
C SER A 21 18.68 -29.52 11.92
N SER A 22 18.30 -29.48 13.21
CA SER A 22 19.04 -30.17 14.26
C SER A 22 19.02 -31.70 14.08
N VAL A 23 17.89 -32.26 13.62
CA VAL A 23 17.78 -33.69 13.29
C VAL A 23 18.70 -34.04 12.13
N PHE A 24 18.71 -33.23 11.06
CA PHE A 24 19.59 -33.42 9.90
C PHE A 24 21.08 -33.35 10.26
N GLU A 25 21.50 -32.39 11.10
CA GLU A 25 22.89 -32.28 11.56
C GLU A 25 23.36 -33.52 12.33
N VAL A 26 22.50 -34.08 13.19
CA VAL A 26 22.82 -35.29 13.97
C VAL A 26 22.79 -36.54 13.09
N ALA A 27 21.82 -36.62 12.17
CA ALA A 27 21.68 -37.71 11.21
C ALA A 27 22.93 -37.86 10.34
N ASN A 28 23.50 -36.73 9.88
CA ASN A 28 24.74 -36.70 9.09
C ASN A 28 26.03 -36.72 9.95
N GLY A 29 25.91 -36.68 11.28
CA GLY A 29 27.04 -36.76 12.21
C GLY A 29 27.87 -35.47 12.36
N PHE A 30 27.30 -34.34 11.93
CA PHE A 30 27.86 -32.98 12.09
C PHE A 30 27.80 -32.52 13.55
N SER A 31 26.79 -32.95 14.29
CA SER A 31 26.54 -32.56 15.68
C SER A 31 26.52 -33.76 16.65
N ARG A 32 26.99 -33.56 17.89
CA ARG A 32 26.86 -34.51 19.01
C ARG A 32 25.54 -34.29 19.74
N VAL A 33 25.02 -35.34 20.40
CA VAL A 33 23.76 -35.27 21.16
C VAL A 33 24.05 -35.29 22.65
N THR A 34 23.46 -34.36 23.40
CA THR A 34 23.52 -34.32 24.86
C THR A 34 22.12 -34.19 25.47
N ILE A 35 21.92 -34.74 26.67
CA ILE A 35 20.66 -34.61 27.42
C ILE A 35 20.83 -33.48 28.45
N ASP A 36 19.85 -32.58 28.52
CA ASP A 36 19.86 -31.47 29.47
C ASP A 36 19.80 -31.94 30.93
N SER A 37 20.60 -31.33 31.80
CA SER A 37 20.66 -31.65 33.24
C SER A 37 19.31 -31.48 33.96
N SER A 38 18.46 -30.56 33.51
CA SER A 38 17.11 -30.33 34.07
C SER A 38 16.08 -31.37 33.63
N ALA A 39 16.31 -32.05 32.50
CA ALA A 39 15.53 -33.21 32.10
C ALA A 39 15.90 -34.43 32.95
N LEU A 40 17.18 -34.59 33.29
CA LEU A 40 17.67 -35.61 34.22
C LEU A 40 17.16 -35.40 35.65
N SER A 41 17.13 -34.15 36.13
CA SER A 41 16.66 -33.83 37.50
C SER A 41 15.16 -34.00 37.71
N ARG A 42 14.33 -33.69 36.70
CA ARG A 42 12.86 -33.95 36.71
C ARG A 42 12.53 -35.43 36.90
N ARG A 43 13.46 -36.33 36.54
CA ARG A 43 13.31 -37.78 36.57
C ARG A 43 13.76 -38.40 37.89
N SER A 44 14.66 -37.75 38.64
CA SER A 44 15.13 -38.23 39.94
C SER A 44 14.03 -38.16 41.00
N SER A 45 13.11 -37.21 40.87
CA SER A 45 11.98 -36.98 41.79
C SER A 45 10.77 -37.91 41.60
N SER A 46 10.73 -38.74 40.54
CA SER A 46 9.57 -39.61 40.23
C SER A 46 9.76 -41.09 40.57
N SER A 47 10.86 -41.47 41.23
CA SER A 47 11.14 -42.89 41.57
C SER A 47 10.46 -43.33 42.88
N SER A 48 9.17 -43.65 42.80
CA SER A 48 8.49 -44.46 43.82
C SER A 48 7.51 -45.46 43.20
N SER A 49 8.00 -46.29 42.28
CA SER A 49 7.31 -47.54 41.95
C SER A 49 8.29 -48.61 41.49
N THR A 50 8.31 -49.73 42.21
CA THR A 50 8.90 -51.00 41.81
C THR A 50 8.25 -51.47 40.51
N SER A 51 8.83 -51.14 39.36
CA SER A 51 8.45 -51.73 38.06
C SER A 51 9.51 -52.74 37.65
N THR A 52 9.06 -53.91 37.20
CA THR A 52 9.90 -54.95 36.60
C THR A 52 10.59 -54.41 35.35
N ALA A 53 11.92 -54.49 35.30
CA ALA A 53 12.74 -54.11 34.16
C ALA A 53 12.45 -55.03 32.97
N ALA A 54 12.07 -54.45 31.82
CA ALA A 54 11.78 -55.17 30.60
C ALA A 54 12.69 -54.70 29.45
N LYS A 55 12.82 -55.55 28.41
CA LYS A 55 13.65 -55.28 27.22
C LYS A 55 12.76 -54.80 26.07
N PHE A 56 13.11 -53.71 25.42
CA PHE A 56 12.48 -53.25 24.19
C PHE A 56 13.42 -53.51 23.02
N SER A 57 13.01 -54.37 22.07
CA SER A 57 13.80 -54.64 20.87
C SER A 57 13.09 -54.06 19.65
N PHE A 58 13.85 -53.43 18.77
CA PHE A 58 13.35 -52.88 17.51
C PHE A 58 14.35 -53.11 16.38
N ALA A 59 13.82 -53.24 15.17
CA ALA A 59 14.61 -53.46 13.97
C ALA A 59 14.59 -52.20 13.09
N VAL A 60 15.77 -51.74 12.67
CA VAL A 60 15.91 -50.73 11.63
C VAL A 60 15.75 -51.42 10.27
N PRO A 61 14.86 -50.96 9.38
CA PRO A 61 14.73 -51.58 8.06
C PRO A 61 16.04 -51.58 7.28
N ASN A 62 16.39 -52.71 6.67
CA ASN A 62 17.66 -52.88 5.96
C ASN A 62 17.82 -51.96 4.73
N TYR A 63 16.71 -51.42 4.21
CA TYR A 63 16.71 -50.49 3.09
C TYR A 63 16.88 -49.02 3.54
N PHE A 64 16.79 -48.71 4.84
CA PHE A 64 17.06 -47.36 5.31
C PHE A 64 18.52 -46.99 5.12
N THR A 65 18.74 -45.78 4.62
CA THR A 65 20.06 -45.17 4.62
C THR A 65 20.52 -44.88 6.05
N ARG A 66 21.84 -44.71 6.22
CA ARG A 66 22.44 -44.31 7.50
C ARG A 66 21.81 -43.04 8.08
N GLU A 67 21.44 -42.10 7.20
CA GLU A 67 20.79 -40.84 7.57
C GLU A 67 19.39 -41.08 8.13
N GLU A 68 18.56 -41.86 7.44
CA GLU A 68 17.21 -42.23 7.89
C GLU A 68 17.23 -43.00 9.21
N ALA A 69 18.16 -43.94 9.36
CA ALA A 69 18.33 -44.71 10.59
C ALA A 69 18.70 -43.81 11.79
N ARG A 70 19.67 -42.90 11.62
CA ARG A 70 20.09 -41.98 12.69
C ARG A 70 19.00 -40.94 13.02
N ALA A 71 18.26 -40.46 12.03
CA ALA A 71 17.12 -39.57 12.22
C ALA A 71 15.99 -40.23 13.03
N SER A 72 15.73 -41.52 12.76
CA SER A 72 14.76 -42.33 13.51
C SER A 72 15.17 -42.50 14.97
N LEU A 73 16.47 -42.75 15.22
CA LEU A 73 17.03 -42.96 16.55
C LEU A 73 17.06 -41.69 17.42
N ILE A 74 17.43 -40.53 16.88
CA ILE A 74 17.39 -39.26 17.64
C ILE A 74 15.95 -38.92 18.04
N LEU A 75 14.97 -39.20 17.17
CA LEU A 75 13.59 -38.88 17.49
C LEU A 75 12.98 -39.86 18.48
N LEU A 76 13.36 -41.14 18.41
CA LEU A 76 13.04 -42.11 19.46
C LEU A 76 13.57 -41.61 20.83
N LEU A 77 14.80 -41.12 20.88
CA LEU A 77 15.38 -40.51 22.08
C LEU A 77 14.59 -39.28 22.55
N ASN A 78 14.21 -38.37 21.64
CA ASN A 78 13.46 -37.17 22.01
C ASN A 78 12.04 -37.49 22.53
N LYS A 79 11.31 -38.41 21.87
CA LYS A 79 9.98 -38.85 22.34
C LYS A 79 10.05 -39.58 23.68
N LEU A 80 11.15 -40.31 23.92
CA LEU A 80 11.44 -40.92 25.23
C LEU A 80 11.65 -39.87 26.33
N ILE A 81 12.35 -38.77 26.02
CA ILE A 81 12.58 -37.66 26.96
C ILE A 81 11.28 -36.91 27.27
N ILE A 82 10.47 -36.60 26.25
CA ILE A 82 9.20 -35.85 26.41
C ILE A 82 8.20 -36.61 27.28
N SER A 83 8.12 -37.93 27.10
CA SER A 83 7.12 -38.78 27.75
C SER A 83 7.58 -39.33 29.10
N SER A 84 8.71 -38.85 29.63
CA SER A 84 9.24 -39.17 30.98
C SER A 84 9.62 -40.65 31.24
N PHE A 85 10.11 -41.36 30.21
CA PHE A 85 10.56 -42.77 30.32
C PHE A 85 11.91 -42.94 31.07
N SER A 86 12.39 -44.18 31.29
CA SER A 86 13.62 -44.56 32.06
C SER A 86 14.94 -43.91 31.60
N SER A 87 15.81 -43.50 32.54
CA SER A 87 17.11 -42.83 32.28
C SER A 87 18.15 -43.71 31.59
N SER A 88 18.17 -45.01 31.89
CA SER A 88 19.10 -45.98 31.31
C SER A 88 18.92 -46.13 29.79
N ALA A 89 17.68 -46.22 29.31
CA ALA A 89 17.36 -46.36 27.88
C ALA A 89 17.74 -45.12 27.05
N ALA A 90 17.61 -43.92 27.61
CA ALA A 90 18.00 -42.68 26.95
C ALA A 90 19.52 -42.58 26.76
N THR A 91 20.30 -42.99 27.77
CA THR A 91 21.77 -43.00 27.67
C THR A 91 22.27 -44.05 26.67
N GLN A 92 21.65 -45.24 26.64
CA GLN A 92 21.96 -46.28 25.64
C GLN A 92 21.73 -45.78 24.20
N LEU A 93 20.66 -45.03 23.95
CA LEU A 93 20.42 -44.44 22.62
C LEU A 93 21.43 -43.37 22.23
N VAL A 94 21.90 -42.56 23.19
CA VAL A 94 22.98 -41.58 22.93
C VAL A 94 24.26 -42.32 22.53
N GLU A 95 24.62 -43.40 23.22
CA GLU A 95 25.78 -44.23 22.86
C GLU A 95 25.63 -44.87 21.47
N ILE A 96 24.43 -45.35 21.12
CA ILE A 96 24.15 -45.91 19.79
C ILE A 96 24.28 -44.82 18.70
N LEU A 97 23.81 -43.59 18.97
CA LEU A 97 23.96 -42.45 18.05
C LEU A 97 25.42 -41.99 17.89
N GLU A 98 26.28 -42.21 18.87
CA GLU A 98 27.73 -41.91 18.79
C GLU A 98 28.55 -43.03 18.11
N ARG A 99 28.05 -44.27 18.09
CA ARG A 99 28.65 -45.41 17.37
C ARG A 99 28.19 -45.46 15.90
N ASP A 100 28.88 -46.26 15.08
CA ASP A 100 28.48 -46.50 13.70
C ASP A 100 27.25 -47.42 13.67
N VAL A 101 26.12 -46.92 13.17
CA VAL A 101 24.83 -47.63 13.12
C VAL A 101 24.92 -48.69 12.02
N GLN A 102 25.39 -49.90 12.36
CA GLN A 102 25.60 -51.01 11.41
C GLN A 102 24.71 -52.24 11.66
N SER A 103 24.11 -52.41 12.85
CA SER A 103 23.25 -53.56 13.14
C SER A 103 21.79 -53.29 12.75
N SER A 104 21.10 -54.32 12.26
CA SER A 104 19.67 -54.27 11.94
C SER A 104 18.78 -54.30 13.18
N ASP A 105 19.21 -54.97 14.25
CA ASP A 105 18.44 -55.15 15.48
C ASP A 105 19.12 -54.45 16.68
N TYR A 106 18.32 -53.70 17.46
CA TYR A 106 18.77 -53.05 18.69
C TYR A 106 17.86 -53.43 19.86
N THR A 107 18.44 -53.57 21.05
CA THR A 107 17.70 -53.84 22.29
C THR A 107 18.05 -52.79 23.34
N LEU A 108 17.04 -52.11 23.86
CA LEU A 108 17.13 -51.22 25.01
C LEU A 108 16.79 -51.99 26.29
N ASN A 109 17.70 -51.96 27.26
CA ASN A 109 17.51 -52.57 28.57
C ASN A 109 16.90 -51.57 29.56
N ASP A 110 16.24 -52.09 30.61
CA ASP A 110 15.65 -51.31 31.72
C ASP A 110 14.54 -50.32 31.33
N VAL A 111 13.64 -50.75 30.45
CA VAL A 111 12.39 -50.03 30.14
C VAL A 111 11.29 -50.48 31.11
N ALA A 112 10.50 -49.55 31.66
CA ALA A 112 9.44 -49.90 32.60
C ALA A 112 8.31 -50.67 31.88
N SER A 113 7.65 -51.59 32.59
CA SER A 113 6.62 -52.47 31.99
C SER A 113 5.35 -51.71 31.54
N SER A 114 5.00 -50.59 32.17
CA SER A 114 3.88 -49.71 31.79
C SER A 114 4.10 -48.99 30.45
N ASP A 115 5.37 -48.89 30.06
CA ASP A 115 5.86 -47.95 29.06
C ASP A 115 6.02 -48.62 27.69
N LEU A 116 6.21 -49.94 27.68
CA LEU A 116 6.33 -50.77 26.48
C LEU A 116 5.11 -50.71 25.55
N ALA A 117 3.91 -50.49 26.08
CA ALA A 117 2.68 -50.42 25.28
C ALA A 117 2.58 -49.15 24.42
N GLN A 118 3.35 -48.10 24.74
CA GLN A 118 3.33 -46.81 24.04
C GLN A 118 4.55 -46.61 23.11
N LEU A 119 5.55 -47.49 23.22
CA LEU A 119 6.80 -47.41 22.48
C LEU A 119 6.64 -48.05 21.09
N ASP A 120 6.69 -47.20 20.06
CA ASP A 120 6.64 -47.63 18.66
C ASP A 120 7.78 -47.00 17.86
N TYR A 121 8.73 -47.84 17.44
CA TYR A 121 9.85 -47.42 16.59
C TYR A 121 9.36 -46.88 15.24
N SER A 122 8.27 -47.43 14.68
CA SER A 122 7.76 -47.02 13.38
C SER A 122 7.27 -45.57 13.38
N VAL A 123 6.66 -45.12 14.49
CA VAL A 123 6.23 -43.72 14.68
C VAL A 123 7.43 -42.78 14.77
N ALA A 124 8.47 -43.17 15.51
CA ALA A 124 9.71 -42.39 15.61
C ALA A 124 10.46 -42.33 14.26
N ALA A 125 10.46 -43.43 13.51
CA ALA A 125 11.04 -43.49 12.17
C ALA A 125 10.29 -42.60 11.18
N VAL A 126 8.95 -42.62 11.21
CA VAL A 126 8.13 -41.77 10.33
C VAL A 126 8.42 -40.29 10.57
N ASP A 127 8.35 -39.84 11.81
CA ASP A 127 8.55 -38.44 12.15
C ASP A 127 10.04 -38.02 11.93
N GLY A 128 10.99 -38.95 12.10
CA GLY A 128 12.42 -38.70 11.95
C GLY A 128 12.85 -38.54 10.50
N VAL A 129 12.42 -39.46 9.62
CA VAL A 129 12.65 -39.36 8.17
C VAL A 129 11.91 -38.15 7.59
N SER A 130 10.71 -37.84 8.09
CA SER A 130 9.98 -36.63 7.69
C SER A 130 10.76 -35.34 7.99
N ALA A 131 11.50 -35.29 9.10
CA ALA A 131 12.34 -34.15 9.45
C ALA A 131 13.56 -33.98 8.54
N VAL A 132 14.15 -35.08 8.09
CA VAL A 132 15.21 -35.05 7.07
C VAL A 132 14.64 -34.57 5.73
N LEU A 133 13.49 -35.10 5.32
CA LEU A 133 12.79 -34.68 4.11
C LEU A 133 12.47 -33.18 4.13
N ASP A 134 11.91 -32.69 5.23
CA ASP A 134 11.61 -31.27 5.42
C ASP A 134 12.85 -30.37 5.26
N HIS A 135 13.96 -30.72 5.92
CA HIS A 135 15.20 -29.95 5.82
C HIS A 135 15.76 -29.96 4.39
N ARG A 136 15.84 -31.13 3.75
CA ARG A 136 16.38 -31.27 2.38
C ARG A 136 15.46 -30.61 1.34
N SER A 137 14.15 -30.69 1.49
CA SER A 137 13.18 -29.98 0.62
C SER A 137 13.28 -28.47 0.78
N SER A 138 13.40 -27.97 2.02
CA SER A 138 13.61 -26.52 2.29
C SER A 138 14.93 -26.00 1.68
N ALA A 139 16.00 -26.80 1.76
CA ALA A 139 17.27 -26.50 1.11
C ALA A 139 17.13 -26.45 -0.41
N LEU A 140 16.42 -27.43 -1.00
CA LEU A 140 16.16 -27.47 -2.44
C LEU A 140 15.31 -26.28 -2.91
N CYS A 141 14.27 -25.87 -2.16
CA CYS A 141 13.46 -24.68 -2.47
C CYS A 141 14.34 -23.42 -2.59
N SER A 142 15.36 -23.31 -1.75
CA SER A 142 16.21 -22.12 -1.68
C SER A 142 17.13 -21.97 -2.91
N ILE A 143 17.47 -23.07 -3.59
CA ILE A 143 18.37 -23.07 -4.75
C ILE A 143 17.64 -23.25 -6.09
N ALA A 144 16.50 -23.96 -6.12
CA ALA A 144 15.82 -24.35 -7.36
C ALA A 144 15.42 -23.13 -8.21
N ASP A 145 14.95 -22.05 -7.57
CA ASP A 145 14.57 -20.82 -8.27
C ASP A 145 15.77 -20.08 -8.87
N ALA A 146 16.89 -20.10 -8.16
CA ALA A 146 18.12 -19.48 -8.60
C ALA A 146 18.74 -20.23 -9.80
N ILE A 147 18.70 -21.56 -9.76
CA ILE A 147 19.13 -22.42 -10.88
C ILE A 147 18.22 -22.20 -12.10
N ALA A 148 16.90 -22.23 -11.91
CA ALA A 148 15.95 -21.99 -13.00
C ALA A 148 16.13 -20.60 -13.62
N ALA A 149 16.47 -19.58 -12.84
CA ALA A 149 16.77 -18.24 -13.35
C ALA A 149 18.00 -18.24 -14.28
N ILE A 150 19.10 -18.89 -13.90
CA ILE A 150 20.29 -19.03 -14.75
C ILE A 150 19.95 -19.81 -16.03
N SER A 151 19.18 -20.90 -15.91
CA SER A 151 18.71 -21.69 -17.06
C SER A 151 17.90 -20.87 -18.05
N CYS A 152 16.95 -20.06 -17.58
CA CYS A 152 16.14 -19.20 -18.43
C CYS A 152 16.97 -18.11 -19.13
N GLU A 153 17.99 -17.56 -18.48
CA GLU A 153 18.92 -16.61 -19.13
C GLU A 153 19.76 -17.30 -20.22
N ALA A 154 20.25 -18.51 -19.94
CA ALA A 154 21.01 -19.31 -20.91
C ALA A 154 20.16 -19.73 -22.12
N LEU A 155 18.86 -19.98 -21.92
CA LEU A 155 17.88 -20.24 -22.99
C LEU A 155 17.40 -18.99 -23.73
N ARG A 156 17.69 -17.78 -23.21
CA ARG A 156 17.13 -16.51 -23.72
C ARG A 156 15.59 -16.49 -23.72
N ALA A 157 15.00 -17.08 -22.70
CA ALA A 157 13.57 -17.36 -22.64
C ALA A 157 12.69 -16.09 -22.50
N ASP A 158 11.40 -16.24 -22.82
CA ASP A 158 10.37 -15.21 -22.58
C ASP A 158 9.98 -15.21 -21.08
N VAL A 159 10.23 -14.08 -20.41
CA VAL A 159 9.95 -13.91 -18.97
C VAL A 159 8.65 -13.15 -18.69
N SER A 160 7.78 -12.99 -19.70
CA SER A 160 6.44 -12.44 -19.51
C SER A 160 5.57 -13.20 -18.50
N PRO A 161 5.65 -14.54 -18.34
CA PRO A 161 4.88 -15.29 -17.33
C PRO A 161 5.17 -14.89 -15.87
N PHE A 162 6.31 -14.24 -15.61
CA PHE A 162 6.71 -13.80 -14.28
C PHE A 162 6.12 -12.42 -13.90
N ASN A 163 5.24 -11.84 -14.72
CA ASN A 163 4.53 -10.59 -14.43
C ASN A 163 3.21 -10.79 -13.66
N LEU A 164 3.28 -11.59 -12.60
CA LEU A 164 2.14 -11.82 -11.71
C LEU A 164 1.90 -10.61 -10.79
N MET A 165 0.64 -10.27 -10.56
CA MET A 165 0.22 -9.26 -9.60
C MET A 165 -0.51 -9.92 -8.43
N ASP A 166 -0.19 -9.49 -7.20
CA ASP A 166 -0.96 -9.89 -6.03
C ASP A 166 -2.22 -9.03 -5.92
N SER A 167 -3.40 -9.68 -5.93
CA SER A 167 -4.70 -9.04 -5.71
C SER A 167 -4.82 -8.44 -4.30
N GLY A 168 -4.06 -8.94 -3.33
CA GLY A 168 -4.04 -8.46 -1.93
C GLY A 168 -5.32 -8.77 -1.14
N ASP A 169 -6.23 -9.55 -1.72
CA ASP A 169 -7.41 -10.14 -1.07
C ASP A 169 -7.04 -11.41 -0.27
N GLY A 170 -5.85 -11.97 -0.50
CA GLY A 170 -5.36 -13.18 0.17
C GLY A 170 -5.74 -14.47 -0.54
N SER A 171 -6.43 -14.40 -1.67
CA SER A 171 -6.82 -15.53 -2.52
C SER A 171 -5.85 -15.77 -3.69
N SER A 172 -4.83 -14.92 -3.85
CA SER A 172 -3.76 -15.10 -4.83
C SER A 172 -2.80 -16.23 -4.43
N ALA A 173 -2.23 -16.92 -5.43
CA ALA A 173 -1.16 -17.90 -5.22
C ALA A 173 0.13 -17.20 -4.75
N LYS A 174 0.22 -16.92 -3.44
CA LYS A 174 1.29 -16.12 -2.82
C LYS A 174 2.68 -16.65 -3.17
N ASP A 175 2.87 -17.96 -3.15
CA ASP A 175 4.15 -18.60 -3.43
C ASP A 175 4.54 -18.48 -4.91
N ALA A 176 3.60 -18.59 -5.84
CA ALA A 176 3.85 -18.36 -7.26
C ALA A 176 4.25 -16.91 -7.55
N VAL A 177 3.56 -15.95 -6.92
CA VAL A 177 3.92 -14.52 -7.01
C VAL A 177 5.29 -14.26 -6.39
N ALA A 178 5.62 -14.92 -5.27
CA ALA A 178 6.93 -14.82 -4.63
C ALA A 178 8.06 -15.36 -5.51
N VAL A 179 7.90 -16.55 -6.11
CA VAL A 179 8.84 -17.12 -7.09
C VAL A 179 9.04 -16.14 -8.24
N ALA A 180 7.97 -15.58 -8.80
CA ALA A 180 8.05 -14.62 -9.88
C ALA A 180 8.76 -13.31 -9.49
N ALA A 181 8.60 -12.87 -8.24
CA ALA A 181 9.28 -11.70 -7.70
C ALA A 181 10.78 -11.97 -7.50
N ASP A 182 11.15 -13.12 -6.95
CA ASP A 182 12.55 -13.53 -6.72
C ASP A 182 13.26 -13.71 -8.06
N PHE A 183 12.62 -14.38 -9.02
CA PHE A 183 13.15 -14.58 -10.37
C PHE A 183 13.51 -13.25 -11.06
N LYS A 184 12.66 -12.24 -10.93
CA LYS A 184 12.92 -10.89 -11.47
C LYS A 184 14.18 -10.25 -10.92
N VAL A 185 14.60 -10.61 -9.71
CA VAL A 185 15.85 -10.11 -9.11
C VAL A 185 17.06 -10.67 -9.83
N PHE A 186 17.05 -11.97 -10.12
CA PHE A 186 18.14 -12.65 -10.83
C PHE A 186 18.33 -12.08 -12.24
N VAL A 187 17.25 -12.01 -13.02
CA VAL A 187 17.29 -11.58 -14.43
C VAL A 187 17.31 -10.06 -14.64
N ASN A 188 17.34 -9.28 -13.56
CA ASN A 188 17.30 -7.82 -13.64
C ASN A 188 18.48 -7.23 -14.43
N GLY A 189 18.18 -6.45 -15.46
CA GLY A 189 19.18 -5.83 -16.33
C GLY A 189 19.77 -6.77 -17.38
N SER A 190 19.28 -8.02 -17.47
CA SER A 190 19.67 -8.96 -18.51
C SER A 190 19.22 -8.46 -19.88
N LYS A 191 20.12 -8.55 -20.86
CA LYS A 191 19.82 -8.31 -22.28
C LYS A 191 19.60 -9.62 -23.06
N LEU A 192 19.57 -10.75 -22.37
CA LEU A 192 19.38 -12.08 -22.97
C LEU A 192 17.92 -12.54 -22.90
N VAL A 193 17.26 -12.34 -21.77
CA VAL A 193 15.83 -12.66 -21.63
C VAL A 193 14.98 -11.75 -22.52
N ASN A 194 13.89 -12.28 -23.06
CA ASN A 194 13.02 -11.58 -24.03
C ASN A 194 13.72 -11.16 -25.35
N THR A 195 14.80 -11.83 -25.76
CA THR A 195 15.49 -11.54 -27.04
C THR A 195 15.46 -12.72 -28.00
N GLY A 196 14.93 -12.53 -29.21
CA GLY A 196 14.81 -13.56 -30.26
C GLY A 196 13.37 -14.00 -30.56
N LYS A 197 13.20 -15.02 -31.44
CA LYS A 197 11.90 -15.68 -31.64
C LYS A 197 11.43 -16.20 -30.29
N LYS A 198 10.28 -15.73 -29.81
CA LYS A 198 9.69 -16.04 -28.50
C LYS A 198 9.63 -17.57 -28.30
N LEU A 199 10.59 -18.13 -27.59
CA LEU A 199 10.56 -19.54 -27.17
C LEU A 199 9.81 -19.57 -25.85
N LEU A 200 8.47 -19.55 -25.95
CA LEU A 200 7.57 -19.74 -24.82
C LEU A 200 7.42 -21.26 -24.60
N ASP A 201 8.45 -21.88 -24.04
CA ASP A 201 8.40 -23.29 -23.69
C ASP A 201 7.60 -23.49 -22.39
N PRO A 202 6.70 -24.49 -22.31
CA PRO A 202 5.96 -24.80 -21.08
C PRO A 202 6.88 -24.95 -19.86
N SER A 203 8.10 -25.49 -20.05
CA SER A 203 9.07 -25.67 -18.96
C SER A 203 9.64 -24.39 -18.37
N VAL A 204 9.43 -23.24 -19.02
CA VAL A 204 9.74 -21.91 -18.51
C VAL A 204 8.48 -21.21 -18.00
N ALA A 205 7.37 -21.30 -18.73
CA ALA A 205 6.13 -20.63 -18.38
C ALA A 205 5.50 -21.17 -17.08
N GLU A 206 5.67 -22.47 -16.80
CA GLU A 206 5.10 -23.14 -15.63
C GLU A 206 5.95 -22.98 -14.35
N ILE A 207 7.14 -22.37 -14.42
CA ILE A 207 8.03 -22.18 -13.25
C ILE A 207 7.30 -21.55 -12.06
N PRO A 208 6.58 -20.41 -12.19
CA PRO A 208 5.89 -19.82 -11.04
C PRO A 208 4.87 -20.77 -10.39
N SER A 209 4.18 -21.59 -11.20
CA SER A 209 3.17 -22.53 -10.70
C SER A 209 3.81 -23.72 -9.99
N ILE A 210 4.77 -24.40 -10.64
CA ILE A 210 5.39 -25.62 -10.12
C ILE A 210 6.29 -25.32 -8.92
N HIS A 211 7.19 -24.34 -9.05
CA HIS A 211 8.07 -23.95 -7.94
C HIS A 211 7.27 -23.30 -6.79
N GLY A 212 6.21 -22.56 -7.12
CA GLY A 212 5.28 -22.01 -6.12
C GLY A 212 4.58 -23.11 -5.31
N ASN A 213 4.03 -24.12 -5.98
CA ASN A 213 3.44 -25.30 -5.33
C ASN A 213 4.46 -26.05 -4.47
N PHE A 214 5.70 -26.22 -4.96
CA PHE A 214 6.77 -26.85 -4.18
C PHE A 214 7.10 -26.08 -2.89
N ARG A 215 7.21 -24.75 -2.95
CA ARG A 215 7.40 -23.90 -1.75
C ARG A 215 6.23 -24.02 -0.77
N GLU A 216 5.00 -24.02 -1.27
CA GLU A 216 3.78 -24.16 -0.45
C GLU A 216 3.75 -25.50 0.28
N VAL A 217 3.95 -26.61 -0.44
CA VAL A 217 3.94 -27.96 0.11
C VAL A 217 5.09 -28.16 1.10
N SER A 218 6.29 -27.65 0.80
CA SER A 218 7.44 -27.67 1.70
C SER A 218 7.15 -26.92 3.02
N ARG A 219 6.52 -25.74 2.96
CA ARG A 219 6.09 -25.00 4.17
C ARG A 219 5.04 -25.76 4.99
N SER A 220 4.09 -26.39 4.31
CA SER A 220 3.07 -27.24 4.95
C SER A 220 3.70 -28.43 5.68
N LEU A 221 4.68 -29.08 5.05
CA LEU A 221 5.47 -30.15 5.65
C LEU A 221 6.27 -29.64 6.87
N HIS A 222 6.90 -28.47 6.76
CA HIS A 222 7.66 -27.86 7.86
C HIS A 222 6.81 -27.65 9.11
N SER A 223 5.62 -27.05 8.93
CA SER A 223 4.67 -26.81 10.02
C SER A 223 4.25 -28.11 10.72
N LYS A 224 3.86 -29.13 9.94
CA LYS A 224 3.45 -30.44 10.48
C LYS A 224 4.60 -31.17 11.18
N THR A 225 5.77 -31.19 10.56
CA THR A 225 6.97 -31.86 11.09
C THR A 225 7.40 -31.25 12.42
N ARG A 226 7.40 -29.91 12.54
CA ARG A 226 7.79 -29.22 13.78
C ARG A 226 6.91 -29.56 14.97
N VAL A 227 5.61 -29.73 14.74
CA VAL A 227 4.65 -30.18 15.76
C VAL A 227 4.95 -31.62 16.17
N GLN A 228 5.20 -32.52 15.22
CA GLN A 228 5.45 -33.94 15.52
C GLN A 228 6.80 -34.20 16.19
N LEU A 229 7.82 -33.42 15.85
CA LEU A 229 9.15 -33.51 16.48
C LEU A 229 9.09 -33.27 17.98
N ASN A 230 8.17 -32.41 18.43
CA ASN A 230 8.06 -31.97 19.83
C ASN A 230 6.82 -32.52 20.53
N SER A 231 6.14 -33.52 19.95
CA SER A 231 5.01 -34.22 20.55
C SER A 231 5.45 -35.57 21.15
N GLY A 232 4.71 -36.05 22.16
CA GLY A 232 4.85 -37.42 22.67
C GLY A 232 4.36 -38.48 21.66
N PHE A 233 4.36 -39.76 22.03
CA PHE A 233 3.81 -40.83 21.18
C PHE A 233 2.30 -40.62 20.99
N ARG A 234 1.86 -40.41 19.75
CA ARG A 234 0.43 -40.26 19.38
C ARG A 234 0.05 -41.28 18.31
N ALA A 235 -1.01 -42.03 18.57
CA ALA A 235 -1.61 -42.90 17.56
C ALA A 235 -2.16 -42.07 16.38
N GLY A 236 -1.83 -42.46 15.14
CA GLY A 236 -2.32 -41.80 13.92
C GLY A 236 -1.41 -40.75 13.27
N SER A 237 -0.27 -40.37 13.87
CA SER A 237 0.64 -39.36 13.28
C SER A 237 1.15 -39.74 11.89
N ALA A 238 1.38 -41.04 11.65
CA ALA A 238 1.84 -41.54 10.37
C ALA A 238 0.86 -41.26 9.21
N LYS A 239 -0.45 -41.30 9.49
CA LYS A 239 -1.47 -40.97 8.49
C LYS A 239 -1.46 -39.48 8.16
N ASP A 240 -1.35 -38.62 9.17
CA ASP A 240 -1.36 -37.16 8.98
C ASP A 240 -0.13 -36.65 8.22
N MET A 241 1.03 -37.25 8.48
CA MET A 241 2.28 -36.97 7.75
C MET A 241 2.22 -37.49 6.32
N SER A 242 1.62 -38.67 6.09
CA SER A 242 1.55 -39.29 4.77
C SER A 242 0.85 -38.42 3.72
N THR A 243 -0.17 -37.64 4.09
CA THR A 243 -0.84 -36.72 3.16
C THR A 243 0.07 -35.61 2.70
N ALA A 244 0.81 -34.97 3.61
CA ALA A 244 1.74 -33.89 3.25
C ALA A 244 2.90 -34.40 2.40
N LEU A 245 3.41 -35.59 2.74
CA LEU A 245 4.50 -36.24 2.02
C LEU A 245 4.07 -36.75 0.63
N SER A 246 2.80 -37.15 0.46
CA SER A 246 2.28 -37.52 -0.85
C SER A 246 2.18 -36.31 -1.77
N SER A 247 1.71 -35.17 -1.26
CA SER A 247 1.75 -33.89 -1.98
C SER A 247 3.19 -33.47 -2.31
N LEU A 248 4.15 -33.70 -1.40
CA LEU A 248 5.56 -33.46 -1.65
C LEU A 248 6.06 -34.33 -2.81
N GLY A 249 5.72 -35.61 -2.81
CA GLY A 249 6.09 -36.54 -3.88
C GLY A 249 5.61 -36.07 -5.27
N LEU A 250 4.36 -35.62 -5.39
CA LEU A 250 3.84 -35.10 -6.65
C LEU A 250 4.54 -33.80 -7.07
N SER A 251 4.78 -32.90 -6.12
CA SER A 251 5.48 -31.65 -6.40
C SER A 251 6.94 -31.88 -6.84
N LEU A 252 7.62 -32.86 -6.23
CA LEU A 252 8.97 -33.31 -6.62
C LEU A 252 8.99 -33.92 -8.01
N LEU A 253 8.01 -34.75 -8.37
CA LEU A 253 7.85 -35.30 -9.71
C LEU A 253 7.77 -34.17 -10.75
N ASN A 254 6.90 -33.19 -10.53
CA ASN A 254 6.72 -32.05 -11.44
C ASN A 254 7.99 -31.18 -11.53
N LEU A 255 8.67 -30.95 -10.41
CA LEU A 255 9.93 -30.19 -10.36
C LEU A 255 11.07 -30.91 -11.10
N GLY A 256 11.16 -32.23 -10.96
CA GLY A 256 12.16 -33.05 -11.66
C GLY A 256 11.94 -33.08 -13.17
N ASP A 257 10.70 -33.35 -13.60
CA ASP A 257 10.33 -33.40 -15.03
C ASP A 257 10.63 -32.05 -15.73
N ILE A 258 10.20 -30.93 -15.13
CA ILE A 258 10.45 -29.61 -15.72
C ILE A 258 11.95 -29.26 -15.76
N SER A 259 12.72 -29.68 -14.75
CA SER A 259 14.17 -29.44 -14.67
C SER A 259 14.94 -30.24 -15.74
N VAL A 260 14.59 -31.50 -15.96
CA VAL A 260 15.17 -32.34 -17.02
C VAL A 260 14.81 -31.81 -18.41
N ARG A 261 13.56 -31.37 -18.63
CA ARG A 261 13.14 -30.73 -19.89
C ARG A 261 13.97 -29.48 -20.20
N ARG A 262 14.17 -28.60 -19.22
CA ARG A 262 15.03 -27.41 -19.38
C ARG A 262 16.48 -27.79 -19.68
N SER A 263 17.02 -28.80 -19.01
CA SER A 263 18.38 -29.31 -19.25
C SER A 263 18.57 -29.80 -20.69
N ASN A 264 17.61 -30.57 -21.20
CA ASN A 264 17.62 -31.05 -22.59
C ASN A 264 17.48 -29.91 -23.61
N LEU A 265 16.63 -28.92 -23.33
CA LEU A 265 16.48 -27.73 -24.17
C LEU A 265 17.77 -26.89 -24.22
N LEU A 266 18.47 -26.75 -23.10
CA LEU A 266 19.76 -26.05 -23.03
C LEU A 266 20.82 -26.76 -23.87
N LEU A 267 20.91 -28.09 -23.76
CA LEU A 267 21.83 -28.90 -24.58
C LEU A 267 21.54 -28.74 -26.08
N ALA A 268 20.26 -28.67 -26.47
CA ALA A 268 19.87 -28.55 -27.87
C ALA A 268 20.18 -27.17 -28.47
N ASN A 269 19.93 -26.09 -27.71
CA ASN A 269 19.81 -24.74 -28.26
C ASN A 269 20.90 -23.74 -27.82
N SER A 270 21.59 -23.97 -26.70
CA SER A 270 22.46 -22.96 -26.07
C SER A 270 23.97 -23.21 -26.20
N ILE A 271 24.40 -24.46 -26.41
CA ILE A 271 25.82 -24.83 -26.52
C ILE A 271 26.24 -24.86 -28.00
N SER A 272 27.09 -23.92 -28.41
CA SER A 272 27.59 -23.83 -29.80
C SER A 272 28.72 -24.81 -30.15
N ASP A 273 29.47 -25.27 -29.14
CA ASP A 273 30.57 -26.23 -29.32
C ASP A 273 30.00 -27.66 -29.42
N VAL A 274 30.16 -28.26 -30.60
CA VAL A 274 29.59 -29.56 -30.94
C VAL A 274 30.19 -30.70 -30.10
N GLU A 275 31.49 -30.62 -29.78
CA GLU A 275 32.21 -31.68 -29.05
C GLU A 275 31.94 -31.59 -27.55
N LEU A 276 31.93 -30.38 -27.00
CA LEU A 276 31.53 -30.15 -25.60
C LEU A 276 30.07 -30.56 -25.36
N ARG A 277 29.17 -30.25 -26.31
CA ARG A 277 27.77 -30.66 -26.28
C ARG A 277 27.62 -32.18 -26.32
N ALA A 278 28.37 -32.88 -27.17
CA ALA A 278 28.32 -34.34 -27.25
C ALA A 278 28.79 -35.00 -25.94
N ARG A 279 29.89 -34.53 -25.36
CA ARG A 279 30.41 -35.03 -24.08
C ARG A 279 29.47 -34.76 -22.91
N LEU A 280 28.84 -33.57 -22.86
CA LEU A 280 27.82 -33.26 -21.86
C LEU A 280 26.55 -34.08 -22.02
N ALA A 281 26.11 -34.32 -23.27
CA ALA A 281 24.95 -35.16 -23.54
C ALA A 281 25.21 -36.62 -23.11
N GLU A 282 26.42 -37.15 -23.34
CA GLU A 282 26.83 -38.47 -22.88
C GLU A 282 26.86 -38.56 -21.35
N MET A 283 27.47 -37.58 -20.66
CA MET A 283 27.47 -37.54 -19.19
C MET A 283 26.06 -37.37 -18.61
N LEU A 284 25.22 -36.53 -19.20
CA LEU A 284 23.82 -36.38 -18.75
C LEU A 284 23.05 -37.69 -18.91
N ALA A 285 23.21 -38.38 -20.04
CA ALA A 285 22.54 -39.66 -20.29
C ALA A 285 23.01 -40.80 -19.40
N THR A 286 24.26 -40.76 -18.91
CA THR A 286 24.86 -41.82 -18.08
C THR A 286 24.73 -41.55 -16.58
N GLU A 287 24.85 -40.30 -16.15
CA GLU A 287 24.92 -39.92 -14.73
C GLU A 287 23.65 -39.23 -14.19
N CYS A 288 22.79 -38.66 -15.05
CA CYS A 288 21.51 -38.10 -14.63
C CYS A 288 20.42 -39.17 -14.70
N PRO A 289 19.64 -39.38 -13.62
CA PRO A 289 18.48 -40.28 -13.69
C PRO A 289 17.47 -39.77 -14.73
N GLY A 290 16.93 -40.67 -15.55
CA GLY A 290 15.93 -40.33 -16.58
C GLY A 290 14.55 -40.07 -15.99
N ALA A 291 13.66 -39.49 -16.81
CA ALA A 291 12.26 -39.24 -16.44
C ALA A 291 11.52 -40.54 -16.05
N ASP A 292 11.82 -41.65 -16.71
CA ASP A 292 11.23 -42.96 -16.40
C ASP A 292 11.56 -43.44 -14.97
N ALA A 293 12.77 -43.17 -14.49
CA ALA A 293 13.18 -43.52 -13.13
C ALA A 293 12.42 -42.69 -12.09
N LEU A 294 12.13 -41.43 -12.42
CA LEU A 294 11.35 -40.52 -11.59
C LEU A 294 9.90 -41.00 -11.45
N GLU A 295 9.26 -41.35 -12.57
CA GLU A 295 7.89 -41.88 -12.59
C GLU A 295 7.78 -43.24 -11.87
N GLN A 296 8.78 -44.11 -12.03
CA GLN A 296 8.81 -45.40 -11.34
C GLN A 296 8.91 -45.25 -9.82
N LEU A 297 9.80 -44.38 -9.33
CA LEU A 297 9.94 -44.11 -7.89
C LEU A 297 8.67 -43.50 -7.30
N TYR A 298 8.07 -42.54 -8.00
CA TYR A 298 6.80 -41.96 -7.57
C TYR A 298 5.68 -43.01 -7.54
N SER A 299 5.54 -43.83 -8.58
CA SER A 299 4.55 -44.91 -8.66
C SER A 299 4.73 -45.94 -7.54
N SER A 300 5.97 -46.30 -7.24
CA SER A 300 6.34 -47.19 -6.14
C SER A 300 5.93 -46.60 -4.78
N SER A 301 6.22 -45.32 -4.56
CA SER A 301 5.82 -44.62 -3.33
C SER A 301 4.29 -44.66 -3.14
N GLN A 302 3.51 -44.39 -4.19
CA GLN A 302 2.06 -44.41 -4.12
C GLN A 302 1.52 -45.83 -3.89
N ALA A 303 2.17 -46.85 -4.45
CA ALA A 303 1.83 -48.25 -4.20
C ALA A 303 2.09 -48.64 -2.74
N ALA A 304 3.21 -48.22 -2.15
CA ALA A 304 3.52 -48.44 -0.73
C ALA A 304 2.49 -47.74 0.19
N LEU A 305 2.11 -46.50 -0.14
CA LEU A 305 1.09 -45.76 0.59
C LEU A 305 -0.28 -46.46 0.56
N ARG A 306 -0.70 -46.98 -0.61
CA ARG A 306 -1.95 -47.77 -0.74
C ARG A 306 -1.93 -49.05 0.09
N LYS A 307 -0.75 -49.69 0.21
CA LYS A 307 -0.53 -50.86 1.07
C LYS A 307 -0.39 -50.52 2.56
N LYS A 308 -0.41 -49.22 2.93
CA LYS A 308 -0.17 -48.71 4.29
C LYS A 308 1.22 -49.06 4.85
N ASP A 309 2.19 -49.26 3.97
CA ASP A 309 3.60 -49.40 4.35
C ASP A 309 4.25 -48.01 4.38
N TYR A 310 4.15 -47.35 5.53
CA TYR A 310 4.60 -45.97 5.70
C TYR A 310 6.13 -45.81 5.65
N LEU A 311 6.89 -46.82 6.10
CA LEU A 311 8.35 -46.78 6.11
C LEU A 311 8.90 -46.92 4.70
N LEU A 312 8.36 -47.85 3.90
CA LEU A 312 8.73 -47.99 2.49
C LEU A 312 8.29 -46.76 1.69
N PHE A 313 7.09 -46.23 1.95
CA PHE A 313 6.62 -44.99 1.32
C PHE A 313 7.57 -43.82 1.56
N LEU A 314 7.98 -43.59 2.81
CA LEU A 314 8.92 -42.52 3.18
C LEU A 314 10.27 -42.68 2.50
N HIS A 315 10.80 -43.90 2.49
CA HIS A 315 12.06 -44.21 1.84
C HIS A 315 11.99 -43.89 0.33
N SER A 316 10.91 -44.28 -0.35
CA SER A 316 10.72 -43.95 -1.77
C SER A 316 10.62 -42.44 -2.02
N ILE A 317 9.99 -41.67 -1.12
CA ILE A 317 9.96 -40.19 -1.22
C ILE A 317 11.34 -39.58 -0.97
N TYR A 318 12.12 -40.15 -0.05
CA TYR A 318 13.51 -39.76 0.20
C TYR A 318 14.41 -40.01 -1.01
N GLU A 319 14.30 -41.17 -1.65
CA GLU A 319 14.98 -41.47 -2.90
C GLU A 319 14.55 -40.52 -4.03
N LEU A 320 13.25 -40.25 -4.14
CA LEU A 320 12.70 -39.31 -5.12
C LEU A 320 13.30 -37.91 -4.94
N LEU A 321 13.40 -37.41 -3.71
CA LEU A 321 14.01 -36.11 -3.40
C LEU A 321 15.50 -36.09 -3.79
N ASP A 322 16.25 -37.16 -3.54
CA ASP A 322 17.67 -37.25 -3.90
C ASP A 322 17.88 -37.24 -5.43
N VAL A 323 16.99 -37.93 -6.17
CA VAL A 323 16.95 -37.94 -7.63
C VAL A 323 16.62 -36.55 -8.20
N VAL A 324 15.57 -35.89 -7.70
CA VAL A 324 15.19 -34.54 -8.17
C VAL A 324 16.27 -33.53 -7.86
N ARG A 325 16.91 -33.58 -6.68
CA ARG A 325 18.08 -32.74 -6.38
C ARG A 325 19.20 -32.94 -7.41
N LYS A 326 19.50 -34.19 -7.79
CA LYS A 326 20.50 -34.46 -8.85
C LYS A 326 20.08 -33.86 -10.18
N MET A 327 18.82 -33.98 -10.58
CA MET A 327 18.29 -33.38 -11.81
C MET A 327 18.44 -31.85 -11.81
N VAL A 328 18.05 -31.17 -10.73
CA VAL A 328 18.24 -29.72 -10.57
C VAL A 328 19.72 -29.34 -10.60
N SER A 329 20.60 -30.20 -10.07
CA SER A 329 22.04 -29.96 -10.12
C SER A 329 22.61 -30.09 -11.53
N TRP A 330 22.12 -31.06 -12.31
CA TRP A 330 22.43 -31.19 -13.73
C TRP A 330 21.91 -30.02 -14.56
N GLU A 331 20.72 -29.52 -14.27
CA GLU A 331 20.20 -28.29 -14.88
C GLU A 331 21.15 -27.12 -14.64
N GLY A 332 21.58 -26.93 -13.39
CA GLY A 332 22.57 -25.92 -13.01
C GLY A 332 23.90 -26.07 -13.75
N LEU A 333 24.39 -27.29 -13.91
CA LEU A 333 25.62 -27.58 -14.64
C LEU A 333 25.51 -27.22 -16.12
N VAL A 334 24.46 -27.67 -16.79
CA VAL A 334 24.25 -27.41 -18.21
C VAL A 334 24.05 -25.92 -18.46
N ALA A 335 23.33 -25.23 -17.57
CA ALA A 335 23.15 -23.78 -17.63
C ALA A 335 24.48 -23.03 -17.43
N PHE A 336 25.29 -23.43 -16.44
CA PHE A 336 26.61 -22.85 -16.19
C PHE A 336 27.54 -23.03 -17.39
N VAL A 337 27.62 -24.24 -17.95
CA VAL A 337 28.45 -24.53 -19.12
C VAL A 337 27.94 -23.78 -20.35
N SER A 338 26.63 -23.60 -20.52
CA SER A 338 26.07 -22.81 -21.62
C SER A 338 26.46 -21.34 -21.56
N LEU A 339 26.64 -20.78 -20.36
CA LEU A 339 27.01 -19.37 -20.17
C LEU A 339 28.53 -19.12 -20.24
N GLU A 340 29.33 -19.98 -19.60
CA GLU A 340 30.77 -19.75 -19.38
C GLU A 340 31.68 -20.79 -20.06
N GLY A 341 31.11 -21.88 -20.59
CA GLY A 341 31.87 -23.05 -21.01
C GLY A 341 32.75 -22.87 -22.25
N SER A 342 32.40 -21.93 -23.14
CA SER A 342 33.18 -21.65 -24.35
C SER A 342 34.57 -21.07 -24.08
N GLU A 343 34.79 -20.43 -22.92
CA GLU A 343 36.10 -19.90 -22.53
C GLU A 343 36.86 -20.84 -21.57
N ILE A 344 36.15 -21.51 -20.66
CA ILE A 344 36.75 -22.34 -19.58
C ILE A 344 37.22 -23.71 -20.08
N PHE A 345 36.51 -24.33 -21.03
CA PHE A 345 36.79 -25.69 -21.51
C PHE A 345 37.47 -25.72 -22.88
N ALA A 346 37.85 -24.57 -23.44
CA ALA A 346 38.57 -24.48 -24.70
C ALA A 346 40.03 -24.94 -24.56
N GLY A 347 40.30 -26.15 -25.05
CA GLY A 347 41.65 -26.67 -25.28
C GLY A 347 42.19 -27.57 -24.17
N LYS A 348 41.77 -28.84 -24.21
CA LYS A 348 42.60 -30.01 -23.91
C LYS A 348 41.96 -31.26 -24.56
N ILE A 349 42.06 -31.32 -25.89
CA ILE A 349 41.70 -32.51 -26.67
C ILE A 349 42.99 -32.99 -27.36
N ARG A 350 43.73 -33.83 -26.66
CA ARG A 350 44.60 -34.85 -27.26
C ARG A 350 44.92 -35.89 -26.19
N GLY A 351 44.39 -37.09 -26.41
CA GLY A 351 44.83 -38.29 -25.72
C GLY A 351 46.28 -38.60 -26.04
N ASP A 352 46.87 -39.25 -25.05
CA ASP A 352 48.13 -39.97 -25.01
C ASP A 352 48.58 -40.55 -26.37
N ASN A 353 49.73 -40.09 -26.88
CA ASN A 353 50.70 -40.87 -27.66
C ASN A 353 51.95 -40.02 -27.93
N GLY A 354 53.12 -40.54 -27.55
CA GLY A 354 54.39 -39.85 -27.57
C GLY A 354 54.88 -39.43 -28.96
N ASN A 355 55.47 -38.24 -29.03
CA ASN A 355 56.88 -38.08 -29.38
C ASN A 355 57.31 -36.65 -29.04
N GLU A 356 58.46 -36.55 -28.39
CA GLU A 356 59.22 -35.31 -28.28
C GLU A 356 59.65 -34.87 -29.68
N ASP A 357 59.45 -33.60 -30.02
CA ASP A 357 60.38 -32.89 -30.89
C ASP A 357 60.31 -31.38 -30.63
N LYS A 358 61.48 -30.82 -30.31
CA LYS A 358 61.77 -29.39 -30.19
C LYS A 358 62.23 -28.86 -31.55
N ALA A 359 61.69 -27.71 -31.98
CA ALA A 359 62.36 -26.72 -32.84
C ALA A 359 61.46 -25.45 -32.90
N THR A 360 61.82 -24.35 -32.23
CA THR A 360 62.45 -23.13 -32.81
C THR A 360 61.73 -22.56 -34.03
N ASP A 361 61.00 -21.45 -33.88
CA ASP A 361 61.57 -20.14 -34.24
C ASP A 361 60.64 -18.98 -33.85
N ALA A 362 61.27 -17.98 -33.23
CA ALA A 362 60.73 -16.66 -33.07
C ALA A 362 61.14 -15.85 -34.30
N ASP A 363 60.19 -15.46 -35.15
CA ASP A 363 60.23 -14.20 -35.91
C ASP A 363 58.97 -14.04 -36.78
N ASN A 364 58.02 -13.23 -36.28
CA ASN A 364 57.46 -12.07 -36.99
C ASN A 364 56.11 -11.67 -36.41
N VAL A 365 56.19 -10.75 -35.46
CA VAL A 365 55.14 -9.79 -35.17
C VAL A 365 55.03 -8.85 -36.37
N LYS A 366 54.04 -9.05 -37.24
CA LYS A 366 53.26 -7.99 -37.95
C LYS A 366 52.37 -8.59 -39.04
N ASN A 367 51.11 -8.81 -38.68
CA ASN A 367 49.88 -8.55 -39.43
C ASN A 367 48.84 -9.63 -39.13
N ASP A 368 48.08 -9.41 -38.05
CA ASP A 368 46.62 -9.57 -38.03
C ASP A 368 46.09 -9.20 -36.64
N LYS A 369 46.17 -7.90 -36.31
CA LYS A 369 45.33 -7.30 -35.28
C LYS A 369 44.03 -6.83 -35.92
N LYS A 370 43.11 -7.78 -36.12
CA LYS A 370 41.68 -7.48 -36.21
C LYS A 370 40.88 -8.63 -35.58
N SER A 371 41.15 -8.87 -34.30
CA SER A 371 40.24 -9.65 -33.46
C SER A 371 38.91 -8.89 -33.38
N GLU A 372 37.87 -9.45 -33.99
CA GLU A 372 36.48 -9.03 -33.78
C GLU A 372 36.21 -8.92 -32.28
N LYS A 373 35.93 -7.70 -31.80
CA LYS A 373 35.32 -7.50 -30.49
C LYS A 373 33.91 -8.11 -30.52
N LYS A 374 33.77 -9.39 -30.15
CA LYS A 374 32.48 -9.97 -29.80
C LYS A 374 31.89 -9.13 -28.64
N LYS A 375 30.67 -8.60 -28.85
CA LYS A 375 29.92 -7.84 -27.84
C LYS A 375 29.80 -8.67 -26.57
N LYS A 376 30.35 -8.18 -25.46
CA LYS A 376 30.19 -8.76 -24.12
C LYS A 376 28.69 -8.86 -23.82
N VAL A 377 28.19 -10.09 -23.70
CA VAL A 377 26.79 -10.39 -23.41
C VAL A 377 26.48 -9.94 -21.98
N VAL A 378 25.41 -9.17 -21.79
CA VAL A 378 25.03 -8.62 -20.47
C VAL A 378 23.96 -9.53 -19.84
N LEU A 379 24.40 -10.39 -18.93
CA LEU A 379 23.54 -11.20 -18.06
C LEU A 379 22.85 -10.34 -16.97
N GLY A 380 21.83 -10.90 -16.32
CA GLY A 380 21.17 -10.29 -15.17
C GLY A 380 22.13 -10.12 -14.00
N LYS A 381 22.00 -9.03 -13.23
CA LYS A 381 22.95 -8.72 -12.14
C LYS A 381 23.01 -9.80 -11.06
N GLY A 382 21.87 -10.41 -10.72
CA GLY A 382 21.82 -11.50 -9.74
C GLY A 382 22.40 -12.80 -10.31
N SER A 383 22.05 -13.14 -11.56
CA SER A 383 22.63 -14.29 -12.26
C SER A 383 24.15 -14.18 -12.42
N ILE A 384 24.69 -12.99 -12.71
CA ILE A 384 26.14 -12.74 -12.75
C ILE A 384 26.78 -13.04 -11.39
N ALA A 385 26.20 -12.53 -10.30
CA ALA A 385 26.74 -12.74 -8.96
C ALA A 385 26.77 -14.23 -8.58
N LEU A 386 25.73 -14.98 -8.96
CA LEU A 386 25.65 -16.41 -8.69
C LEU A 386 26.59 -17.22 -9.58
N VAL A 387 26.62 -16.96 -10.89
CA VAL A 387 27.53 -17.63 -11.83
C VAL A 387 28.99 -17.37 -11.46
N GLN A 388 29.33 -16.13 -11.06
CA GLN A 388 30.69 -15.81 -10.60
C GLN A 388 31.03 -16.54 -9.31
N PHE A 389 30.11 -16.61 -8.33
CA PHE A 389 30.32 -17.38 -7.11
C PHE A 389 30.58 -18.86 -7.39
N ILE A 390 29.79 -19.47 -8.28
CA ILE A 390 29.98 -20.85 -8.71
C ILE A 390 31.35 -21.00 -9.40
N LYS A 391 31.70 -20.09 -10.31
CA LYS A 391 32.99 -20.09 -11.02
C LYS A 391 34.19 -20.02 -10.07
N ASP A 392 34.14 -19.12 -9.09
CA ASP A 392 35.23 -18.94 -8.12
C ASP A 392 35.45 -20.19 -7.26
N ARG A 393 34.35 -20.85 -6.86
CA ARG A 393 34.39 -22.07 -6.04
C ARG A 393 34.82 -23.32 -6.81
N LEU A 394 34.52 -23.40 -8.11
CA LEU A 394 34.91 -24.52 -8.97
C LEU A 394 36.35 -24.40 -9.49
N LEU A 395 36.79 -23.18 -9.85
CA LEU A 395 38.10 -22.97 -10.47
C LEU A 395 39.21 -22.66 -9.47
N GLY A 396 38.90 -22.16 -8.28
CA GLY A 396 39.91 -21.76 -7.30
C GLY A 396 40.95 -20.77 -7.84
N GLY A 397 40.60 -20.01 -8.90
CA GLY A 397 41.50 -19.10 -9.62
C GLY A 397 42.16 -19.64 -10.90
N ALA A 398 41.91 -20.90 -11.30
CA ALA A 398 42.43 -21.46 -12.54
C ALA A 398 41.68 -20.96 -13.80
N THR A 399 42.37 -20.80 -14.93
CA THR A 399 41.77 -20.34 -16.21
C THR A 399 41.20 -21.46 -17.09
N LYS A 400 41.52 -22.72 -16.79
CA LYS A 400 41.01 -23.92 -17.48
C LYS A 400 40.68 -25.01 -16.47
N ALA A 401 39.58 -25.73 -16.70
CA ALA A 401 39.15 -26.85 -15.85
C ALA A 401 38.92 -28.12 -16.65
N ASP A 402 39.09 -29.26 -15.99
CA ASP A 402 38.60 -30.54 -16.50
C ASP A 402 37.08 -30.64 -16.24
N LEU A 403 36.34 -31.04 -17.27
CA LEU A 403 34.89 -31.09 -17.24
C LEU A 403 34.38 -32.15 -16.24
N GLY A 404 35.04 -33.31 -16.16
CA GLY A 404 34.66 -34.39 -15.23
C GLY A 404 34.80 -33.96 -13.77
N LYS A 405 35.93 -33.34 -13.42
CA LYS A 405 36.14 -32.76 -12.08
C LYS A 405 35.14 -31.63 -11.77
N CYS A 406 34.87 -30.74 -12.75
CA CYS A 406 33.92 -29.64 -12.59
C CYS A 406 32.49 -30.14 -12.33
N THR A 407 32.07 -31.21 -13.02
CA THR A 407 30.78 -31.89 -12.81
C THR A 407 30.67 -32.38 -11.37
N GLN A 408 31.66 -33.13 -10.88
CA GLN A 408 31.66 -33.65 -9.51
C GLN A 408 31.68 -32.54 -8.44
N ASP A 409 32.46 -31.48 -8.67
CA ASP A 409 32.56 -30.35 -7.74
C ASP A 409 31.26 -29.51 -7.68
N LEU A 410 30.50 -29.40 -8.78
CA LEU A 410 29.22 -28.69 -8.78
C LEU A 410 28.08 -29.55 -8.20
N LEU A 411 28.05 -30.85 -8.53
CA LEU A 411 27.09 -31.79 -7.96
C LEU A 411 27.25 -31.88 -6.42
N SER A 412 28.49 -31.79 -5.92
CA SER A 412 28.75 -31.69 -4.48
C SER A 412 28.40 -30.33 -3.89
N LEU A 413 28.65 -29.21 -4.60
CA LEU A 413 28.29 -27.87 -4.12
C LEU A 413 26.77 -27.69 -3.91
N LEU A 414 25.94 -28.37 -4.69
CA LEU A 414 24.47 -28.35 -4.59
C LEU A 414 23.92 -29.45 -3.65
N ASP A 415 24.79 -30.17 -2.96
CA ASP A 415 24.43 -31.16 -1.95
C ASP A 415 24.41 -30.52 -0.55
N PRO A 416 23.28 -30.58 0.18
CA PRO A 416 23.21 -30.09 1.57
C PRO A 416 24.20 -30.75 2.54
N ARG A 417 24.84 -31.85 2.14
CA ARG A 417 25.88 -32.54 2.93
C ARG A 417 27.26 -31.90 2.81
N ASP A 418 27.47 -31.04 1.82
CA ASP A 418 28.75 -30.32 1.63
C ASP A 418 28.80 -29.08 2.52
N SER A 419 29.93 -28.89 3.22
CA SER A 419 30.17 -27.70 4.06
C SER A 419 30.08 -26.36 3.31
N ARG A 420 30.26 -26.35 1.98
CA ARG A 420 30.19 -25.16 1.12
C ARG A 420 28.76 -24.79 0.73
N PHE A 421 27.79 -25.68 0.97
CA PHE A 421 26.39 -25.46 0.62
C PHE A 421 25.78 -24.27 1.38
N ASP A 422 26.12 -24.12 2.66
CA ASP A 422 25.66 -22.99 3.49
C ASP A 422 26.09 -21.64 2.91
N ASP A 423 27.32 -21.54 2.38
CA ASP A 423 27.82 -20.33 1.71
C ASP A 423 27.01 -20.01 0.44
N LEU A 424 26.60 -21.04 -0.31
CA LEU A 424 25.75 -20.87 -1.51
C LEU A 424 24.37 -20.35 -1.13
N ILE A 425 23.74 -20.92 -0.09
CA ILE A 425 22.44 -20.46 0.41
C ILE A 425 22.51 -19.01 0.87
N LEU A 426 23.56 -18.65 1.61
CA LEU A 426 23.78 -17.26 2.03
C LEU A 426 23.94 -16.33 0.84
N LYS A 427 24.65 -16.76 -0.21
CA LYS A 427 24.81 -15.94 -1.42
C LYS A 427 23.50 -15.75 -2.17
N VAL A 428 22.69 -16.81 -2.30
CA VAL A 428 21.36 -16.72 -2.92
C VAL A 428 20.45 -15.78 -2.13
N LYS A 429 20.45 -15.88 -0.79
CA LYS A 429 19.72 -14.96 0.08
C LYS A 429 20.17 -13.51 -0.09
N GLU A 430 21.48 -13.25 -0.09
CA GLU A 430 22.04 -11.90 -0.34
C GLU A 430 21.55 -11.33 -1.68
N ILE A 431 21.52 -12.14 -2.74
CA ILE A 431 21.02 -11.71 -4.06
C ILE A 431 19.54 -11.33 -3.99
N VAL A 432 18.70 -12.19 -3.40
CA VAL A 432 17.25 -11.95 -3.26
C VAL A 432 16.97 -10.74 -2.36
N GLU A 433 17.70 -10.59 -1.27
CA GLU A 433 17.58 -9.49 -0.29
C GLU A 433 18.12 -8.16 -0.81
N SER A 434 19.13 -8.16 -1.69
CA SER A 434 19.67 -6.94 -2.31
C SER A 434 18.62 -6.12 -3.10
N ASN A 435 17.47 -6.73 -3.37
CA ASN A 435 16.25 -6.11 -3.90
C ASN A 435 15.66 -5.02 -2.99
N GLU A 436 15.90 -5.05 -1.67
CA GLU A 436 15.40 -4.02 -0.74
C GLU A 436 15.91 -2.62 -1.10
N SER A 437 17.15 -2.52 -1.59
CA SER A 437 17.76 -1.25 -2.00
C SER A 437 17.18 -0.63 -3.29
N ARG A 438 16.36 -1.37 -4.06
CA ARG A 438 15.91 -0.97 -5.41
C ARG A 438 14.40 -0.95 -5.62
N ARG A 439 13.59 -1.31 -4.62
CA ARG A 439 12.14 -1.07 -4.68
C ARG A 439 11.89 0.43 -4.58
N LEU A 440 11.10 1.00 -5.50
CA LEU A 440 10.59 2.37 -5.32
C LEU A 440 9.88 2.43 -3.97
N PRO A 441 10.26 3.35 -3.06
CA PRO A 441 9.57 3.52 -1.79
C PRO A 441 8.07 3.71 -2.05
N LYS A 442 7.26 2.76 -1.56
CA LYS A 442 5.82 2.76 -1.76
C LYS A 442 5.12 2.38 -0.48
N LEU A 443 4.05 3.11 -0.17
CA LEU A 443 3.16 2.81 0.94
C LEU A 443 2.30 1.56 0.66
N PRO A 444 1.97 0.77 1.71
CA PRO A 444 0.95 -0.27 1.60
C PRO A 444 -0.36 0.29 1.02
N LYS A 445 -1.04 -0.51 0.18
CA LYS A 445 -2.30 -0.11 -0.47
C LYS A 445 -3.31 0.33 0.58
N GLY A 446 -3.91 1.51 0.41
CA GLY A 446 -4.92 2.04 1.32
C GLY A 446 -4.37 2.67 2.61
N THR A 447 -3.06 2.94 2.69
CA THR A 447 -2.41 3.69 3.78
C THR A 447 -1.87 5.03 3.26
N ARG A 448 -1.62 6.01 4.16
CA ARG A 448 -1.17 7.36 3.79
C ARG A 448 -0.26 7.96 4.85
N ASP A 449 0.70 8.76 4.38
CA ASP A 449 1.46 9.66 5.23
C ASP A 449 0.71 10.99 5.40
N PHE A 450 0.87 11.61 6.57
CA PHE A 450 0.33 12.93 6.87
C PHE A 450 1.49 13.83 7.28
N ALA A 451 1.59 15.00 6.65
CA ALA A 451 2.70 15.92 6.87
C ALA A 451 2.26 17.39 6.93
N LYS A 452 3.10 18.23 7.52
CA LYS A 452 2.98 19.69 7.54
C LYS A 452 1.60 20.16 8.04
N GLU A 453 0.88 20.93 7.22
CA GLU A 453 -0.40 21.55 7.57
C GLU A 453 -1.48 20.49 7.89
N GLN A 454 -1.43 19.31 7.25
CA GLN A 454 -2.39 18.24 7.51
C GLN A 454 -2.27 17.71 8.95
N MET A 455 -1.05 17.58 9.47
CA MET A 455 -0.85 17.16 10.87
C MET A 455 -1.30 18.24 11.84
N ALA A 456 -1.05 19.51 11.55
CA ALA A 456 -1.54 20.62 12.39
C ALA A 456 -3.08 20.65 12.49
N VAL A 457 -3.80 20.35 11.39
CA VAL A 457 -5.27 20.20 11.43
C VAL A 457 -5.68 19.05 12.32
N ARG A 458 -5.00 17.90 12.18
CA ARG A 458 -5.30 16.69 12.95
C ARG A 458 -5.10 16.90 14.44
N GLU A 459 -3.94 17.45 14.84
CA GLU A 459 -3.63 17.77 16.23
C GLU A 459 -4.65 18.72 16.84
N LYS A 460 -5.05 19.77 16.10
CA LYS A 460 -6.08 20.71 16.55
C LYS A 460 -7.42 20.01 16.79
N ALA A 461 -7.88 19.19 15.86
CA ALA A 461 -9.13 18.46 16.01
C ALA A 461 -9.06 17.45 17.17
N PHE A 462 -7.97 16.70 17.28
CA PHE A 462 -7.78 15.77 18.40
C PHE A 462 -7.76 16.49 19.74
N SER A 463 -7.17 17.69 19.83
CA SER A 463 -7.24 18.50 21.05
C SER A 463 -8.69 18.83 21.42
N ILE A 464 -9.50 19.31 20.47
CA ILE A 464 -10.92 19.63 20.69
C ILE A 464 -11.67 18.37 21.18
N ILE A 465 -11.46 17.25 20.50
CA ILE A 465 -12.12 15.97 20.83
C ILE A 465 -11.75 15.50 22.24
N VAL A 466 -10.45 15.55 22.58
CA VAL A 466 -9.97 15.17 23.92
C VAL A 466 -10.52 16.10 24.99
N ASP A 467 -10.61 17.40 24.73
CA ASP A 467 -11.13 18.37 25.68
C ASP A 467 -12.62 18.13 25.98
N VAL A 468 -13.42 17.81 24.95
CA VAL A 468 -14.83 17.41 25.15
C VAL A 468 -14.92 16.08 25.92
N PHE A 469 -14.15 15.05 25.54
CA PHE A 469 -14.18 13.78 26.27
C PHE A 469 -13.80 13.92 27.75
N LYS A 470 -12.79 14.73 28.06
CA LYS A 470 -12.38 15.02 29.44
C LYS A 470 -13.41 15.84 30.21
N ARG A 471 -14.14 16.75 29.54
CA ARG A 471 -15.24 17.51 30.14
C ARG A 471 -16.34 16.60 30.68
N HIS A 472 -16.58 15.47 30.01
CA HIS A 472 -17.54 14.43 30.44
C HIS A 472 -16.90 13.35 31.34
N GLY A 473 -15.70 13.60 31.85
CA GLY A 473 -15.05 12.76 32.87
C GLY A 473 -14.55 11.40 32.37
N ALA A 474 -14.34 11.23 31.06
CA ALA A 474 -13.79 9.98 30.54
C ALA A 474 -12.27 9.86 30.75
N MET A 475 -11.84 8.64 31.05
CA MET A 475 -10.44 8.26 31.17
C MET A 475 -9.87 7.86 29.81
N ALA A 476 -8.62 8.24 29.54
CA ALA A 476 -7.92 7.76 28.36
C ALA A 476 -7.60 6.26 28.51
N LEU A 477 -7.87 5.48 27.47
CA LEU A 477 -7.44 4.09 27.35
C LEU A 477 -6.63 3.92 26.08
N ASP A 478 -5.56 3.12 26.16
CA ASP A 478 -4.88 2.61 24.98
C ASP A 478 -4.73 1.10 25.09
N THR A 479 -4.82 0.41 23.96
CA THR A 479 -4.71 -1.04 23.85
C THR A 479 -3.66 -1.38 22.79
N PRO A 480 -3.10 -2.60 22.80
CA PRO A 480 -2.20 -3.03 21.74
C PRO A 480 -2.83 -2.89 20.34
N ALA A 481 -1.98 -2.65 19.32
CA ALA A 481 -2.44 -2.52 17.93
C ALA A 481 -2.96 -3.85 17.34
N PHE A 482 -2.49 -4.97 17.88
CA PHE A 482 -2.94 -6.32 17.58
C PHE A 482 -3.49 -6.98 18.84
N GLU A 483 -4.52 -7.79 18.66
CA GLU A 483 -5.12 -8.63 19.68
C GLU A 483 -4.92 -10.10 19.29
N LEU A 484 -5.14 -11.03 20.22
CA LEU A 484 -5.20 -12.45 19.89
C LEU A 484 -6.30 -12.66 18.85
N ARG A 485 -6.03 -13.48 17.83
CA ARG A 485 -6.97 -13.73 16.72
C ARG A 485 -8.34 -14.19 17.23
N GLU A 486 -8.35 -15.07 18.23
CA GLU A 486 -9.57 -15.55 18.89
C GLU A 486 -10.42 -14.45 19.56
N THR A 487 -9.79 -13.34 19.97
CA THR A 487 -10.50 -12.20 20.56
C THR A 487 -11.37 -11.50 19.54
N LEU A 488 -10.91 -11.43 18.28
CA LEU A 488 -11.60 -10.72 17.20
C LEU A 488 -12.55 -11.62 16.40
N MET A 489 -12.31 -12.94 16.39
CA MET A 489 -13.13 -13.87 15.62
C MET A 489 -14.57 -13.98 16.15
N GLY A 490 -15.53 -13.99 15.22
CA GLY A 490 -16.96 -14.22 15.53
C GLY A 490 -17.68 -13.01 16.15
N LYS A 491 -17.05 -11.84 16.21
CA LYS A 491 -17.66 -10.60 16.76
C LYS A 491 -18.24 -9.66 15.71
N TYR A 492 -17.73 -9.74 14.47
CA TYR A 492 -18.02 -8.78 13.41
C TYR A 492 -18.87 -9.38 12.26
N GLY A 493 -19.46 -10.55 12.43
CA GLY A 493 -20.25 -11.19 11.37
C GLY A 493 -19.44 -11.38 10.07
N GLU A 494 -20.02 -10.98 8.93
CA GLU A 494 -19.38 -11.05 7.61
C GLU A 494 -18.07 -10.24 7.51
N ASP A 495 -17.96 -9.14 8.28
CA ASP A 495 -16.80 -8.25 8.28
C ASP A 495 -15.56 -8.90 8.91
N SER A 496 -15.71 -10.03 9.60
CA SER A 496 -14.58 -10.79 10.17
C SER A 496 -13.57 -11.23 9.11
N LYS A 497 -13.99 -11.38 7.84
CA LYS A 497 -13.10 -11.71 6.70
C LYS A 497 -12.14 -10.57 6.34
N LEU A 498 -12.43 -9.35 6.79
CA LEU A 498 -11.67 -8.14 6.47
C LEU A 498 -10.58 -7.82 7.51
N ILE A 499 -10.32 -8.73 8.45
CA ILE A 499 -9.28 -8.55 9.48
C ILE A 499 -7.89 -8.80 8.89
N TYR A 500 -6.90 -8.03 9.34
CA TYR A 500 -5.49 -8.27 9.03
C TYR A 500 -4.89 -9.25 10.03
N ASP A 501 -4.56 -10.46 9.57
CA ASP A 501 -3.83 -11.44 10.38
C ASP A 501 -2.31 -11.23 10.28
N LEU A 502 -1.61 -11.40 11.40
CA LEU A 502 -0.15 -11.43 11.42
C LEU A 502 0.34 -12.81 10.93
N ALA A 503 1.56 -12.84 10.39
CA ALA A 503 2.18 -14.09 9.97
C ALA A 503 2.46 -14.98 11.18
N ASP A 504 2.22 -16.29 11.03
CA ASP A 504 2.58 -17.27 12.05
C ASP A 504 4.11 -17.44 12.08
N GLN A 505 4.71 -17.04 13.20
CA GLN A 505 6.15 -17.13 13.46
C GLN A 505 6.46 -18.19 14.54
N GLY A 506 5.53 -19.11 14.81
CA GLY A 506 5.66 -20.16 15.82
C GLY A 506 5.24 -19.74 17.23
N GLY A 507 4.46 -18.66 17.35
CA GLY A 507 3.94 -18.12 18.60
C GLY A 507 2.41 -18.05 18.61
N GLU A 508 1.85 -17.07 19.33
CA GLU A 508 0.41 -16.82 19.38
C GLU A 508 -0.07 -16.23 18.04
N LEU A 509 -1.26 -16.67 17.59
CA LEU A 509 -1.90 -16.11 16.40
C LEU A 509 -2.53 -14.77 16.76
N CYS A 510 -2.01 -13.70 16.17
CA CYS A 510 -2.46 -12.33 16.41
C CYS A 510 -3.07 -11.72 15.15
N SER A 511 -3.97 -10.76 15.35
CA SER A 511 -4.61 -10.01 14.28
C SER A 511 -4.68 -8.53 14.66
N LEU A 512 -4.54 -7.63 13.69
CA LEU A 512 -4.71 -6.19 13.93
C LEU A 512 -6.16 -5.88 14.28
N ARG A 513 -6.35 -4.96 15.24
CA ARG A 513 -7.67 -4.54 15.69
C ARG A 513 -8.50 -3.93 14.56
N TYR A 514 -9.72 -4.44 14.38
CA TYR A 514 -10.69 -3.95 13.37
C TYR A 514 -11.41 -2.68 13.84
N ASP A 515 -11.65 -2.59 15.15
CA ASP A 515 -12.23 -1.44 15.85
C ASP A 515 -11.58 -1.22 17.24
N LEU A 516 -12.11 -0.29 18.03
CA LEU A 516 -11.70 -0.05 19.42
C LEU A 516 -12.72 -0.58 20.45
N THR A 517 -13.92 -0.97 20.02
CA THR A 517 -14.99 -1.51 20.88
C THR A 517 -14.66 -2.90 21.42
N VAL A 518 -14.19 -3.81 20.56
CA VAL A 518 -13.87 -5.19 20.98
C VAL A 518 -12.65 -5.23 21.90
N PRO A 519 -11.53 -4.52 21.61
CA PRO A 519 -10.44 -4.36 22.56
C PRO A 519 -10.88 -3.80 23.91
N PHE A 520 -11.84 -2.87 23.91
CA PHE A 520 -12.43 -2.32 25.13
C PHE A 520 -13.24 -3.37 25.91
N ALA A 521 -14.09 -4.14 25.22
CA ALA A 521 -14.85 -5.22 25.86
C ALA A 521 -13.95 -6.27 26.51
N ARG A 522 -12.89 -6.68 25.80
CA ARG A 522 -11.84 -7.55 26.36
C ARG A 522 -11.16 -6.91 27.57
N TYR A 523 -10.82 -5.62 27.51
CA TYR A 523 -10.20 -4.89 28.62
C TYR A 523 -11.07 -4.90 29.88
N VAL A 524 -12.36 -4.59 29.76
CA VAL A 524 -13.31 -4.58 30.88
C VAL A 524 -13.45 -5.96 31.48
N ALA A 525 -13.63 -6.99 30.63
CA ALA A 525 -13.78 -8.37 31.07
C ALA A 525 -12.52 -8.91 31.76
N MET A 526 -11.34 -8.71 31.15
CA MET A 526 -10.05 -9.18 31.69
C MET A 526 -9.73 -8.58 33.05
N ASN A 527 -10.07 -7.31 33.28
CA ASN A 527 -9.85 -6.62 34.54
C ASN A 527 -11.03 -6.76 35.53
N GLY A 528 -12.10 -7.48 35.16
CA GLY A 528 -13.27 -7.67 36.02
C GLY A 528 -14.01 -6.38 36.40
N LEU A 529 -13.93 -5.35 35.55
CA LEU A 529 -14.52 -4.03 35.81
C LEU A 529 -16.04 -4.06 35.62
N THR A 530 -16.79 -3.46 36.55
CA THR A 530 -18.26 -3.38 36.47
C THR A 530 -18.76 -2.01 36.03
N SER A 531 -17.91 -0.98 36.08
CA SER A 531 -18.20 0.36 35.60
C SER A 531 -16.91 1.01 35.12
N PHE A 532 -16.95 1.58 33.91
CA PHE A 532 -15.81 2.27 33.32
C PHE A 532 -16.28 3.24 32.24
N LYS A 533 -15.80 4.48 32.30
CA LYS A 533 -16.06 5.52 31.30
C LYS A 533 -14.75 5.93 30.64
N ARG A 534 -14.64 5.76 29.33
CA ARG A 534 -13.37 5.90 28.62
C ARG A 534 -13.47 6.56 27.27
N TYR A 535 -12.37 7.16 26.84
CA TYR A 535 -12.15 7.51 25.45
C TYR A 535 -10.86 6.86 24.93
N GLN A 536 -10.84 6.54 23.63
CA GLN A 536 -9.67 5.99 22.95
C GLN A 536 -9.58 6.59 21.54
N ILE A 537 -8.43 7.19 21.22
CA ILE A 537 -8.15 7.74 19.90
C ILE A 537 -6.98 6.96 19.34
N ALA A 538 -7.25 6.07 18.39
CA ALA A 538 -6.22 5.19 17.86
C ALA A 538 -6.52 4.75 16.42
N LYS A 539 -5.48 4.26 15.74
CA LYS A 539 -5.61 3.67 14.40
C LYS A 539 -6.24 2.28 14.46
N VAL A 540 -7.05 1.97 13.45
CA VAL A 540 -7.66 0.66 13.21
C VAL A 540 -7.40 0.21 11.78
N TYR A 541 -7.54 -1.11 11.55
CA TYR A 541 -7.09 -1.75 10.32
C TYR A 541 -8.19 -2.61 9.72
N ARG A 542 -8.59 -2.31 8.48
CA ARG A 542 -9.64 -3.06 7.76
C ARG A 542 -9.14 -3.35 6.36
N ARG A 543 -9.18 -4.61 5.92
CA ARG A 543 -8.78 -5.06 4.57
C ARG A 543 -9.80 -4.71 3.49
N ASP A 544 -10.38 -3.53 3.62
CA ASP A 544 -11.40 -3.03 2.73
C ASP A 544 -10.85 -2.72 1.34
N ASN A 545 -11.74 -2.57 0.36
CA ASN A 545 -11.37 -2.07 -0.96
C ASN A 545 -11.25 -0.54 -0.88
N PRO A 546 -10.04 0.02 -1.01
CA PRO A 546 -9.83 1.44 -0.75
C PRO A 546 -10.51 2.30 -1.82
N SER A 547 -11.26 3.30 -1.37
CA SER A 547 -11.90 4.33 -2.19
C SER A 547 -11.76 5.70 -1.52
N LYS A 548 -12.23 6.80 -2.14
CA LYS A 548 -12.13 8.13 -1.52
C LYS A 548 -12.85 8.14 -0.16
N GLY A 549 -12.11 8.38 0.91
CA GLY A 549 -12.66 8.39 2.29
C GLY A 549 -12.81 7.01 2.95
N ARG A 550 -12.43 5.92 2.26
CA ARG A 550 -12.41 4.55 2.80
C ARG A 550 -10.99 3.99 2.66
N TYR A 551 -10.28 3.92 3.78
CA TYR A 551 -8.88 3.51 3.85
C TYR A 551 -8.72 2.19 4.58
N ARG A 552 -7.55 1.56 4.42
CA ARG A 552 -7.22 0.31 5.13
C ARG A 552 -6.62 0.56 6.50
N GLU A 553 -5.97 1.71 6.67
CA GLU A 553 -5.54 2.26 7.96
C GLU A 553 -6.18 3.64 8.14
N PHE A 554 -6.86 3.85 9.26
CA PHE A 554 -7.45 5.14 9.62
C PHE A 554 -7.67 5.25 11.13
N TYR A 555 -7.88 6.49 11.62
CA TYR A 555 -8.19 6.74 13.03
C TYR A 555 -9.68 6.53 13.33
N GLN A 556 -9.95 5.95 14.50
CA GLN A 556 -11.23 6.04 15.20
C GLN A 556 -11.04 6.84 16.49
N CYS A 557 -12.07 7.59 16.87
CA CYS A 557 -12.12 8.31 18.14
C CYS A 557 -13.36 7.86 18.89
N ASP A 558 -13.16 6.95 19.83
CA ASP A 558 -14.24 6.24 20.50
C ASP A 558 -14.43 6.79 21.92
N PHE A 559 -15.69 6.88 22.33
CA PHE A 559 -16.08 7.20 23.70
C PHE A 559 -17.14 6.21 24.15
N ASP A 560 -16.90 5.56 25.28
CA ASP A 560 -17.73 4.47 25.75
C ASP A 560 -17.97 4.55 27.26
N ILE A 561 -19.20 4.21 27.65
CA ILE A 561 -19.66 4.11 29.03
C ILE A 561 -20.09 2.66 29.25
N ALA A 562 -19.31 1.91 30.02
CA ALA A 562 -19.66 0.58 30.50
C ALA A 562 -20.12 0.64 31.96
N GLY A 563 -21.14 -0.14 32.29
CA GLY A 563 -21.68 -0.30 33.63
C GLY A 563 -23.18 -0.08 33.72
N GLN A 564 -23.74 -0.46 34.85
CA GLN A 564 -25.17 -0.35 35.10
C GLN A 564 -25.49 1.01 35.71
N PHE A 565 -26.31 1.78 34.99
CA PHE A 565 -26.71 3.15 35.35
C PHE A 565 -28.23 3.31 35.28
N GLU A 566 -28.71 4.53 35.51
CA GLU A 566 -30.10 4.91 35.24
C GLU A 566 -30.47 4.66 33.77
N LYS A 567 -31.72 4.24 33.54
CA LYS A 567 -32.22 3.95 32.20
C LYS A 567 -32.05 5.16 31.29
N MET A 568 -31.47 4.94 30.11
CA MET A 568 -31.20 5.97 29.09
C MET A 568 -30.24 7.09 29.49
N GLY A 569 -29.71 7.10 30.71
CA GLY A 569 -28.78 8.13 31.19
C GLY A 569 -27.48 8.17 30.38
N PRO A 570 -26.74 7.04 30.27
CA PRO A 570 -25.54 6.96 29.44
C PRO A 570 -25.80 7.23 27.95
N ASP A 571 -26.94 6.78 27.42
CA ASP A 571 -27.34 6.98 26.02
C ASP A 571 -27.54 8.46 25.69
N PHE A 572 -28.20 9.18 26.61
CA PHE A 572 -28.33 10.63 26.55
C PHE A 572 -26.95 11.31 26.57
N GLU A 573 -26.07 10.93 27.51
CA GLU A 573 -24.75 11.54 27.66
C GLU A 573 -23.92 11.38 26.38
N VAL A 574 -23.93 10.18 25.78
CA VAL A 574 -23.21 9.88 24.54
C VAL A 574 -23.73 10.71 23.36
N ILE A 575 -25.05 10.88 23.21
CA ILE A 575 -25.62 11.75 22.17
C ILE A 575 -25.26 13.21 22.43
N LYS A 576 -25.25 13.65 23.69
CA LYS A 576 -24.89 15.01 24.05
C LYS A 576 -23.42 15.31 23.69
N ILE A 577 -22.52 14.40 24.02
CA ILE A 577 -21.09 14.47 23.64
C ILE A 577 -20.96 14.56 22.12
N LEU A 578 -21.68 13.73 21.37
CA LEU A 578 -21.66 13.77 19.91
C LEU A 578 -22.06 15.16 19.37
N THR A 579 -23.14 15.75 19.89
CA THR A 579 -23.54 17.11 19.46
C THR A 579 -22.51 18.17 19.83
N GLU A 580 -21.95 18.12 21.05
CA GLU A 580 -20.91 19.07 21.47
C GLU A 580 -19.64 18.95 20.62
N LEU A 581 -19.22 17.73 20.30
CA LEU A 581 -18.06 17.48 19.44
C LEU A 581 -18.25 18.10 18.06
N LEU A 582 -19.38 17.83 17.41
CA LEU A 582 -19.64 18.30 16.05
C LEU A 582 -19.83 19.82 15.99
N ASP A 583 -20.42 20.42 17.03
CA ASP A 583 -20.56 21.87 17.16
C ASP A 583 -19.18 22.55 17.39
N GLU A 584 -18.33 22.00 18.26
CA GLU A 584 -17.01 22.57 18.56
C GLU A 584 -16.00 22.39 17.41
N LEU A 585 -16.15 21.36 16.60
CA LEU A 585 -15.33 21.16 15.40
C LEU A 585 -15.66 22.15 14.27
N ASP A 586 -16.77 22.91 14.36
CA ASP A 586 -17.21 23.93 13.39
C ASP A 586 -17.26 23.38 11.94
N ILE A 587 -17.82 22.18 11.76
CA ILE A 587 -17.86 21.52 10.44
C ILE A 587 -19.04 21.93 9.58
N GLY A 588 -19.97 22.73 10.10
CA GLY A 588 -21.23 23.12 9.44
C GLY A 588 -22.44 22.36 9.98
N ASP A 589 -23.51 22.30 9.19
CA ASP A 589 -24.76 21.67 9.62
C ASP A 589 -24.73 20.13 9.48
N TYR A 590 -25.36 19.46 10.44
CA TYR A 590 -25.41 18.01 10.53
C TYR A 590 -26.74 17.56 11.15
N GLU A 591 -27.05 16.28 11.00
CA GLU A 591 -28.14 15.62 11.72
C GLU A 591 -27.67 14.33 12.37
N VAL A 592 -28.25 13.99 13.52
CA VAL A 592 -28.05 12.72 14.22
C VAL A 592 -29.30 11.88 14.04
N LYS A 593 -29.23 10.91 13.13
CA LYS A 593 -30.27 9.89 12.99
C LYS A 593 -30.23 8.98 14.21
N LEU A 594 -31.38 8.63 14.74
CA LEU A 594 -31.52 7.76 15.89
C LEU A 594 -32.60 6.71 15.63
N ASN A 595 -32.33 5.48 16.09
CA ASN A 595 -33.28 4.37 16.10
C ASN A 595 -32.99 3.43 17.28
N HIS A 596 -33.76 2.35 17.42
CA HIS A 596 -33.58 1.35 18.46
C HIS A 596 -33.64 -0.07 17.90
N ARG A 597 -32.71 -0.95 18.27
CA ARG A 597 -32.60 -2.31 17.74
C ARG A 597 -33.86 -3.14 17.98
N LYS A 598 -34.36 -3.16 19.21
CA LYS A 598 -35.62 -3.86 19.54
C LYS A 598 -36.84 -3.33 18.80
N LEU A 599 -36.85 -2.04 18.45
CA LEU A 599 -37.92 -1.44 17.65
C LEU A 599 -37.85 -1.95 16.20
N LEU A 600 -36.63 -2.03 15.64
CA LEU A 600 -36.39 -2.59 14.31
C LEU A 600 -36.77 -4.08 14.24
N ASP A 601 -36.34 -4.88 15.22
CA ASP A 601 -36.69 -6.31 15.26
C ASP A 601 -38.22 -6.50 15.46
N GLY A 602 -38.84 -5.66 16.29
CA GLY A 602 -40.30 -5.63 16.46
C GLY A 602 -41.03 -5.24 15.18
N MET A 603 -40.54 -4.25 14.43
CA MET A 603 -41.06 -3.84 13.13
C MET A 603 -41.04 -5.00 12.14
N LEU A 604 -39.91 -5.69 12.01
CA LEU A 604 -39.77 -6.84 11.10
C LEU A 604 -40.69 -8.00 11.49
N ALA A 605 -40.85 -8.26 12.79
CA ALA A 605 -41.78 -9.26 13.29
C ALA A 605 -43.24 -8.93 12.94
N ILE A 606 -43.65 -7.67 13.08
CA ILE A 606 -44.99 -7.18 12.70
C ILE A 606 -45.22 -7.33 11.19
N CYS A 607 -44.21 -7.05 10.37
CA CYS A 607 -44.28 -7.24 8.92
C CYS A 607 -44.38 -8.72 8.50
N GLY A 608 -44.11 -9.67 9.39
CA GLY A 608 -44.16 -11.11 9.10
C GLY A 608 -42.83 -11.71 8.62
N VAL A 609 -41.70 -11.03 8.85
CA VAL A 609 -40.38 -11.55 8.49
C VAL A 609 -40.03 -12.73 9.41
N PRO A 610 -39.46 -13.84 8.89
CA PRO A 610 -38.92 -14.91 9.73
C PRO A 610 -37.67 -14.46 10.49
N GLN A 611 -37.55 -14.86 11.77
CA GLN A 611 -36.44 -14.43 12.64
C GLN A 611 -35.05 -14.77 12.08
N GLU A 612 -34.91 -15.89 11.36
CA GLU A 612 -33.67 -16.33 10.71
C GLU A 612 -33.18 -15.33 9.65
N LYS A 613 -34.10 -14.59 9.02
CA LYS A 613 -33.81 -13.62 7.97
C LYS A 613 -33.62 -12.19 8.48
N PHE A 614 -33.85 -11.91 9.78
CA PHE A 614 -33.78 -10.55 10.34
C PHE A 614 -32.47 -9.84 10.01
N ARG A 615 -31.32 -10.52 10.18
CA ARG A 615 -30.00 -9.93 9.87
C ARG A 615 -29.87 -9.55 8.40
N THR A 616 -30.23 -10.47 7.52
CA THR A 616 -30.13 -10.30 6.06
C THR A 616 -31.01 -9.15 5.57
N ILE A 617 -32.20 -8.98 6.16
CA ILE A 617 -33.13 -7.90 5.82
C ILE A 617 -32.69 -6.57 6.43
N CYS A 618 -32.22 -6.52 7.68
CA CYS A 618 -31.61 -5.31 8.24
C CYS A 618 -30.45 -4.80 7.37
N SER A 619 -29.62 -5.72 6.84
CA SER A 619 -28.54 -5.37 5.90
C SER A 619 -29.06 -4.79 4.58
N SER A 620 -30.22 -5.23 4.10
CA SER A 620 -30.87 -4.59 2.94
C SER A 620 -31.40 -3.20 3.27
N ILE A 621 -32.07 -3.05 4.43
CA ILE A 621 -32.64 -1.77 4.87
C ILE A 621 -31.55 -0.70 5.02
N ASP A 622 -30.38 -1.08 5.56
CA ASP A 622 -29.22 -0.18 5.69
C ASP A 622 -28.71 0.34 4.33
N LYS A 623 -28.84 -0.44 3.26
CA LYS A 623 -28.39 -0.09 1.91
C LYS A 623 -29.41 0.74 1.11
N LEU A 624 -30.59 0.99 1.67
CA LEU A 624 -31.61 1.84 1.03
C LEU A 624 -31.16 3.30 0.87
N ASP A 625 -30.07 3.70 1.52
CA ASP A 625 -29.42 4.99 1.27
C ASP A 625 -28.76 5.07 -0.12
N LYS A 626 -28.47 3.94 -0.75
CA LYS A 626 -27.70 3.82 -2.02
C LYS A 626 -28.37 2.94 -3.08
N GLN A 627 -29.37 2.15 -2.71
CA GLN A 627 -30.05 1.18 -3.58
C GLN A 627 -31.56 1.47 -3.64
N THR A 628 -32.21 1.07 -4.73
CA THR A 628 -33.67 1.13 -4.86
C THR A 628 -34.35 0.06 -4.02
N PHE A 629 -35.61 0.30 -3.65
CA PHE A 629 -36.38 -0.58 -2.77
C PHE A 629 -36.63 -1.98 -3.39
N GLU A 630 -36.62 -2.09 -4.72
CA GLU A 630 -36.86 -3.31 -5.50
C GLU A 630 -35.88 -4.46 -5.16
N GLN A 631 -34.64 -4.16 -4.74
CA GLN A 631 -33.65 -5.20 -4.38
C GLN A 631 -33.91 -5.85 -3.00
N VAL A 632 -34.84 -5.31 -2.20
CA VAL A 632 -35.26 -5.95 -0.93
C VAL A 632 -36.14 -7.18 -1.22
N GLU A 633 -36.85 -7.18 -2.34
CA GLU A 633 -37.76 -8.25 -2.77
C GLU A 633 -37.01 -9.51 -3.24
N GLU A 634 -35.83 -9.34 -3.83
CA GLU A 634 -34.99 -10.43 -4.38
C GLU A 634 -34.43 -11.41 -3.32
N LYS A 635 -34.61 -11.16 -2.02
CA LYS A 635 -34.10 -11.99 -0.92
C LYS A 635 -35.08 -13.05 -0.39
N GLY A 636 -36.08 -13.41 -1.19
CA GLY A 636 -37.06 -14.44 -0.86
C GLY A 636 -38.02 -14.02 0.27
N LEU A 637 -38.41 -12.74 0.28
CA LEU A 637 -39.59 -12.24 1.00
C LEU A 637 -40.80 -12.25 0.06
N THR A 638 -42.01 -12.29 0.60
CA THR A 638 -43.20 -12.02 -0.21
C THR A 638 -43.29 -10.53 -0.51
N GLU A 639 -43.78 -10.16 -1.70
CA GLU A 639 -43.98 -8.77 -2.14
C GLU A 639 -44.79 -7.97 -1.09
N GLU A 640 -45.87 -8.58 -0.56
CA GLU A 640 -46.67 -7.99 0.53
C GLU A 640 -45.88 -7.66 1.80
N THR A 641 -44.88 -8.49 2.16
CA THR A 641 -44.03 -8.27 3.33
C THR A 641 -43.04 -7.14 3.06
N ALA A 642 -42.46 -7.10 1.85
CA ALA A 642 -41.56 -6.04 1.43
C ALA A 642 -42.29 -4.68 1.43
N ASP A 643 -43.47 -4.59 0.84
CA ASP A 643 -44.28 -3.36 0.82
C ASP A 643 -44.61 -2.82 2.23
N LYS A 644 -44.96 -3.73 3.15
CA LYS A 644 -45.19 -3.37 4.55
C LYS A 644 -43.94 -2.80 5.22
N ILE A 645 -42.77 -3.42 4.99
CA ILE A 645 -41.49 -2.89 5.48
C ILE A 645 -41.23 -1.51 4.89
N GLY A 646 -41.46 -1.33 3.59
CA GLY A 646 -41.26 -0.07 2.89
C GLY A 646 -42.12 1.07 3.41
N THR A 647 -43.33 0.76 3.87
CA THR A 647 -44.23 1.73 4.49
C THR A 647 -43.65 2.26 5.81
N PHE A 648 -43.13 1.39 6.68
CA PHE A 648 -42.56 1.78 7.96
C PHE A 648 -41.18 2.45 7.84
N VAL A 649 -40.31 1.92 6.97
CA VAL A 649 -38.94 2.42 6.78
C VAL A 649 -38.91 3.86 6.25
N LYS A 650 -39.95 4.29 5.52
CA LYS A 650 -40.10 5.69 5.06
C LYS A 650 -40.45 6.67 6.19
N HIS A 651 -40.80 6.20 7.39
CA HIS A 651 -41.10 7.08 8.51
C HIS A 651 -39.84 7.66 9.15
N ARG A 652 -39.69 8.97 8.98
CA ARG A 652 -38.59 9.78 9.50
C ARG A 652 -39.10 11.15 9.90
N GLY A 653 -38.68 11.69 11.03
CA GLY A 653 -39.11 13.02 11.46
C GLY A 653 -38.63 13.46 12.83
N SER A 654 -39.35 14.45 13.39
CA SER A 654 -39.11 14.95 14.74
C SER A 654 -39.25 13.83 15.77
N PRO A 655 -38.28 13.67 16.70
CA PRO A 655 -38.29 12.59 17.68
C PRO A 655 -39.59 12.50 18.48
N VAL A 656 -40.13 13.64 18.93
CA VAL A 656 -41.33 13.69 19.76
C VAL A 656 -42.58 13.38 18.96
N GLU A 657 -42.71 13.94 17.76
CA GLU A 657 -43.90 13.77 16.91
C GLU A 657 -44.02 12.33 16.41
N LEU A 658 -42.92 11.76 15.93
CA LEU A 658 -42.90 10.38 15.44
C LEU A 658 -43.09 9.38 16.58
N LEU A 659 -42.52 9.63 17.75
CA LEU A 659 -42.79 8.81 18.94
C LEU A 659 -44.28 8.83 19.32
N CYS A 660 -44.91 10.01 19.34
CA CYS A 660 -46.35 10.13 19.60
C CYS A 660 -47.19 9.34 18.57
N LYS A 661 -46.81 9.38 17.29
CA LYS A 661 -47.47 8.61 16.23
C LYS A 661 -47.33 7.10 16.45
N LEU A 662 -46.14 6.62 16.80
CA LEU A 662 -45.91 5.19 17.04
C LEU A 662 -46.55 4.68 18.35
N LYS A 663 -46.79 5.57 19.32
CA LYS A 663 -47.50 5.27 20.58
C LYS A 663 -49.00 5.57 20.54
N GLN A 664 -49.55 5.90 19.37
CA GLN A 664 -50.98 6.16 19.23
C GLN A 664 -51.80 4.88 19.54
N GLU A 665 -52.96 5.06 20.18
CA GLU A 665 -53.87 3.95 20.48
C GLU A 665 -54.25 3.20 19.19
N GLY A 666 -54.04 1.87 19.18
CA GLY A 666 -54.24 1.02 18.01
C GLY A 666 -53.01 0.76 17.14
N SER A 667 -51.83 1.31 17.49
CA SER A 667 -50.57 1.05 16.79
C SER A 667 -50.13 -0.41 16.90
N GLU A 668 -49.74 -1.02 15.77
CA GLU A 668 -49.21 -2.40 15.72
C GLU A 668 -47.94 -2.55 16.57
N PHE A 669 -47.16 -1.48 16.75
CA PHE A 669 -45.96 -1.49 17.59
C PHE A 669 -46.24 -1.74 19.08
N LEU A 670 -47.46 -1.42 19.56
CA LEU A 670 -47.86 -1.68 20.94
C LEU A 670 -48.27 -3.14 21.17
N THR A 671 -48.50 -3.91 20.10
CA THR A 671 -48.78 -5.36 20.21
C THR A 671 -47.53 -6.18 20.47
N ASN A 672 -46.36 -5.67 20.05
CA ASN A 672 -45.08 -6.32 20.26
C ASN A 672 -44.39 -5.78 21.53
N ARG A 673 -44.16 -6.67 22.50
CA ARG A 673 -43.56 -6.34 23.81
C ARG A 673 -42.19 -5.64 23.68
N ASP A 674 -41.33 -6.09 22.78
CA ASP A 674 -39.98 -5.53 22.62
C ASP A 674 -40.01 -4.15 21.97
N ALA A 675 -40.91 -3.92 21.02
CA ALA A 675 -41.14 -2.60 20.43
C ALA A 675 -41.74 -1.63 21.46
N GLU A 676 -42.70 -2.05 22.27
CA GLU A 676 -43.27 -1.23 23.35
C GLU A 676 -42.20 -0.80 24.36
N LEU A 677 -41.34 -1.73 24.79
CA LEU A 677 -40.20 -1.43 25.68
C LEU A 677 -39.26 -0.40 25.06
N ALA A 678 -38.91 -0.56 23.78
CA ALA A 678 -38.07 0.39 23.06
C ALA A 678 -38.72 1.79 22.97
N LEU A 679 -40.02 1.88 22.68
CA LEU A 679 -40.73 3.16 22.63
C LEU A 679 -40.79 3.85 24.01
N ASN A 680 -40.89 3.08 25.09
CA ASN A 680 -40.82 3.62 26.46
C ASN A 680 -39.42 4.11 26.83
N GLU A 681 -38.36 3.41 26.39
CA GLU A 681 -36.98 3.86 26.54
C GLU A 681 -36.70 5.13 25.72
N LEU A 682 -37.14 5.18 24.46
CA LEU A 682 -37.03 6.37 23.61
C LEU A 682 -37.79 7.58 24.16
N ASP A 683 -38.94 7.38 24.81
CA ASP A 683 -39.68 8.46 25.48
C ASP A 683 -38.85 9.12 26.60
N ILE A 684 -38.17 8.33 27.42
CA ILE A 684 -37.28 8.83 28.47
C ILE A 684 -36.13 9.61 27.83
N LEU A 685 -35.51 9.06 26.79
CA LEU A 685 -34.38 9.69 26.09
C LEU A 685 -34.78 11.02 25.44
N PHE A 686 -35.89 11.06 24.68
CA PHE A 686 -36.33 12.27 23.98
C PHE A 686 -36.75 13.37 24.95
N LYS A 687 -37.34 13.03 26.11
CA LYS A 687 -37.60 14.00 27.18
C LYS A 687 -36.31 14.60 27.75
N ALA A 688 -35.26 13.80 27.91
CA ALA A 688 -33.94 14.29 28.35
C ALA A 688 -33.31 15.22 27.29
N LEU A 689 -33.31 14.81 26.02
CA LEU A 689 -32.77 15.59 24.90
C LEU A 689 -33.53 16.92 24.68
N LEU A 690 -34.84 16.94 24.90
CA LEU A 690 -35.66 18.15 24.84
C LEU A 690 -35.25 19.14 25.94
N LYS A 691 -35.08 18.65 27.18
CA LYS A 691 -34.67 19.50 28.32
C LYS A 691 -33.24 20.02 28.20
N SER A 692 -32.34 19.26 27.57
CA SER A 692 -30.96 19.68 27.30
C SER A 692 -30.79 20.55 26.05
N LYS A 693 -31.89 20.82 25.32
CA LYS A 693 -31.91 21.61 24.07
C LYS A 693 -31.02 21.04 22.97
N CYS A 694 -30.91 19.71 22.87
CA CYS A 694 -30.19 19.06 21.77
C CYS A 694 -31.09 18.23 20.84
N VAL A 695 -32.40 18.19 21.10
CA VAL A 695 -33.37 17.46 20.27
C VAL A 695 -33.44 17.97 18.83
N ASP A 696 -33.18 19.25 18.58
CA ASP A 696 -33.30 19.87 17.25
C ASP A 696 -32.31 19.32 16.23
N LYS A 697 -31.21 18.71 16.70
CA LYS A 697 -30.20 18.05 15.86
C LYS A 697 -30.48 16.56 15.67
N VAL A 698 -31.45 15.99 16.39
CA VAL A 698 -31.76 14.56 16.38
C VAL A 698 -32.98 14.31 15.49
N VAL A 699 -32.88 13.30 14.64
CA VAL A 699 -33.96 12.84 13.75
C VAL A 699 -34.26 11.39 14.09
N PHE A 700 -35.52 11.09 14.39
CA PHE A 700 -35.94 9.70 14.57
C PHE A 700 -36.22 9.08 13.20
N ASP A 701 -35.47 8.04 12.85
CA ASP A 701 -35.43 7.47 11.50
C ASP A 701 -35.49 5.93 11.57
N LEU A 702 -36.61 5.35 11.13
CA LEU A 702 -36.82 3.89 11.17
C LEU A 702 -35.97 3.14 10.12
N SER A 703 -35.45 3.84 9.11
CA SER A 703 -34.55 3.25 8.12
C SER A 703 -33.15 2.97 8.65
N LEU A 704 -32.79 3.53 9.80
CA LEU A 704 -31.48 3.31 10.41
C LEU A 704 -31.40 1.89 10.99
N ALA A 705 -30.94 0.96 10.16
CA ALA A 705 -30.64 -0.44 10.51
C ALA A 705 -29.14 -0.71 10.64
N ARG A 706 -28.32 0.34 10.54
CA ARG A 706 -26.85 0.28 10.54
C ARG A 706 -26.31 -0.25 11.85
N GLY A 707 -25.41 -1.21 11.80
CA GLY A 707 -24.67 -1.59 13.00
C GLY A 707 -23.97 -2.93 12.91
N LEU A 708 -22.87 -3.03 13.63
CA LEU A 708 -22.23 -4.31 13.92
C LEU A 708 -23.24 -5.17 14.70
N ASP A 709 -23.21 -6.49 14.50
CA ASP A 709 -24.20 -7.46 15.01
C ASP A 709 -24.39 -7.45 16.53
N TYR A 710 -23.58 -6.69 17.26
CA TYR A 710 -23.54 -6.63 18.72
C TYR A 710 -24.44 -5.56 19.36
N TYR A 711 -25.09 -4.66 18.61
CA TYR A 711 -25.99 -3.66 19.23
C TYR A 711 -27.28 -4.30 19.75
N THR A 712 -27.69 -3.89 20.96
CA THR A 712 -28.85 -4.41 21.70
C THR A 712 -29.92 -3.36 21.97
N GLY A 713 -29.58 -2.07 21.89
CA GLY A 713 -30.44 -0.95 22.28
C GLY A 713 -30.49 0.16 21.23
N VAL A 714 -30.34 1.41 21.66
CA VAL A 714 -30.29 2.56 20.74
C VAL A 714 -29.13 2.46 19.75
N ILE A 715 -29.37 2.98 18.55
CA ILE A 715 -28.43 3.10 17.46
C ILE A 715 -28.53 4.52 16.95
N PHE A 716 -27.41 5.16 16.70
CA PHE A 716 -27.41 6.51 16.13
C PHE A 716 -26.26 6.72 15.15
N GLU A 717 -26.49 7.62 14.22
CA GLU A 717 -25.59 7.95 13.13
C GLU A 717 -25.63 9.46 12.84
N ALA A 718 -24.49 10.12 12.89
CA ALA A 718 -24.38 11.51 12.48
C ALA A 718 -24.06 11.60 10.98
N VAL A 719 -24.81 12.42 10.26
CA VAL A 719 -24.65 12.67 8.83
C VAL A 719 -24.46 14.16 8.58
N PHE A 720 -23.47 14.49 7.75
CA PHE A 720 -23.20 15.88 7.37
C PHE A 720 -24.18 16.38 6.29
N LYS A 721 -24.70 17.60 6.44
CA LYS A 721 -25.70 18.22 5.52
C LYS A 721 -25.12 19.22 4.52
N GLY A 722 -23.81 19.44 4.49
CA GLY A 722 -23.21 20.40 3.57
C GLY A 722 -23.18 19.95 2.11
N ALA A 723 -22.74 20.86 1.23
CA ALA A 723 -22.67 20.64 -0.23
C ALA A 723 -21.75 19.47 -0.63
N THR A 724 -20.77 19.14 0.21
CA THR A 724 -19.90 17.98 0.01
C THR A 724 -20.60 16.74 0.59
N GLN A 725 -21.09 15.84 -0.27
CA GLN A 725 -21.65 14.56 0.18
C GLN A 725 -20.53 13.64 0.70
N VAL A 726 -20.24 13.70 2.00
CA VAL A 726 -19.21 12.86 2.66
C VAL A 726 -19.83 11.64 3.36
N GLY A 727 -21.17 11.57 3.44
CA GLY A 727 -21.93 10.53 4.14
C GLY A 727 -21.82 10.64 5.66
N SER A 728 -21.93 9.50 6.34
CA SER A 728 -21.84 9.36 7.80
C SER A 728 -20.50 9.83 8.40
N ILE A 729 -20.53 10.66 9.44
CA ILE A 729 -19.35 11.22 10.10
C ILE A 729 -19.12 10.64 11.50
N ALA A 730 -20.16 10.11 12.15
CA ALA A 730 -20.05 9.41 13.42
C ALA A 730 -21.13 8.34 13.51
N ALA A 731 -20.88 7.28 14.27
CA ALA A 731 -21.88 6.26 14.55
C ALA A 731 -21.67 5.68 15.95
N GLY A 732 -22.71 5.07 16.50
CA GLY A 732 -22.61 4.35 17.76
C GLY A 732 -23.94 3.78 18.20
N GLY A 733 -23.95 3.26 19.43
CA GLY A 733 -25.13 2.62 19.99
C GLY A 733 -24.84 1.85 21.26
N ARG A 734 -25.88 1.21 21.79
CA ARG A 734 -25.85 0.39 23.01
C ARG A 734 -25.61 -1.09 22.67
N TYR A 735 -24.66 -1.73 23.34
CA TYR A 735 -24.17 -3.08 23.06
C TYR A 735 -23.97 -3.91 24.33
N ASP A 736 -25.05 -4.22 25.04
CA ASP A 736 -24.98 -4.79 26.39
C ASP A 736 -24.41 -6.22 26.46
N ASN A 737 -24.33 -6.91 25.31
CA ASN A 737 -23.92 -8.30 25.23
C ASN A 737 -22.43 -8.52 24.96
N LEU A 738 -21.72 -7.53 24.44
CA LEU A 738 -20.36 -7.74 23.93
C LEU A 738 -19.36 -8.10 25.04
N ILE A 739 -19.43 -7.40 26.18
CA ILE A 739 -18.51 -7.60 27.32
C ILE A 739 -18.72 -8.98 27.95
N GLY A 740 -19.98 -9.42 28.05
CA GLY A 740 -20.34 -10.75 28.55
C GLY A 740 -19.84 -11.89 27.66
N MET A 741 -19.43 -11.63 26.41
CA MET A 741 -18.81 -12.67 25.58
C MET A 741 -17.34 -12.95 25.93
N PHE A 742 -16.69 -12.09 26.72
CA PHE A 742 -15.28 -12.22 27.11
C PHE A 742 -15.09 -12.60 28.59
N GLY A 743 -16.15 -12.50 29.40
CA GLY A 743 -16.09 -12.79 30.83
C GLY A 743 -17.39 -13.41 31.34
N THR A 744 -17.42 -13.81 32.61
CA THR A 744 -18.61 -14.44 33.21
C THR A 744 -19.71 -13.45 33.62
N LYS A 745 -19.39 -12.15 33.68
CA LYS A 745 -20.30 -11.09 34.09
C LYS A 745 -20.78 -10.29 32.89
N GLN A 746 -22.09 -10.09 32.82
CA GLN A 746 -22.71 -9.17 31.88
C GLN A 746 -22.47 -7.72 32.34
N VAL A 747 -21.92 -6.88 31.47
CA VAL A 747 -21.74 -5.45 31.74
C VAL A 747 -22.36 -4.67 30.57
N PRO A 748 -23.44 -3.90 30.80
CA PRO A 748 -24.06 -3.11 29.75
C PRO A 748 -23.13 -1.97 29.32
N ALA A 749 -23.19 -1.59 28.05
CA ALA A 749 -22.30 -0.57 27.50
C ALA A 749 -22.94 0.21 26.35
N VAL A 750 -22.56 1.47 26.21
CA VAL A 750 -22.98 2.36 25.11
C VAL A 750 -21.84 3.27 24.73
N GLY A 751 -21.71 3.60 23.45
CA GLY A 751 -20.67 4.52 23.00
C GLY A 751 -20.85 5.05 21.58
N ILE A 752 -19.92 5.93 21.20
CA ILE A 752 -19.79 6.59 19.90
C ILE A 752 -18.39 6.37 19.34
N SER A 753 -18.30 6.32 18.02
CA SER A 753 -17.05 6.40 17.25
C SER A 753 -17.17 7.53 16.23
N LEU A 754 -16.24 8.48 16.26
CA LEU A 754 -16.13 9.53 15.25
C LEU A 754 -15.28 9.04 14.05
N GLY A 755 -15.85 9.11 12.86
CA GLY A 755 -15.17 8.86 11.58
C GLY A 755 -14.27 10.03 11.20
N ILE A 756 -13.20 10.24 11.97
CA ILE A 756 -12.40 11.47 11.95
C ILE A 756 -11.76 11.77 10.59
N GLU A 757 -11.45 10.75 9.77
CA GLU A 757 -10.90 10.99 8.42
C GLU A 757 -11.85 11.79 7.51
N ARG A 758 -13.18 11.63 7.68
CA ARG A 758 -14.17 12.43 6.94
C ARG A 758 -14.28 13.83 7.50
N VAL A 759 -14.22 13.97 8.83
CA VAL A 759 -14.19 15.26 9.52
C VAL A 759 -12.97 16.07 9.06
N PHE A 760 -11.78 15.46 8.96
CA PHE A 760 -10.59 16.12 8.45
C PHE A 760 -10.77 16.63 7.03
N ALA A 761 -11.36 15.83 6.13
CA ALA A 761 -11.63 16.26 4.77
C ALA A 761 -12.57 17.48 4.71
N ILE A 762 -13.60 17.52 5.56
CA ILE A 762 -14.53 18.65 5.67
C ILE A 762 -13.81 19.89 6.21
N MET A 763 -13.04 19.75 7.29
CA MET A 763 -12.29 20.84 7.90
C MET A 763 -11.27 21.45 6.93
N GLU A 764 -10.51 20.61 6.22
CA GLU A 764 -9.55 21.04 5.20
C GLU A 764 -10.24 21.81 4.06
N GLN A 765 -11.42 21.36 3.63
CA GLN A 765 -12.19 22.06 2.59
C GLN A 765 -12.70 23.42 3.08
N LEU A 766 -13.31 23.48 4.26
CA LEU A 766 -13.80 24.73 4.85
C LEU A 766 -12.68 25.75 5.06
N GLN A 767 -11.46 25.30 5.39
CA GLN A 767 -10.30 26.16 5.54
C GLN A 767 -9.81 26.72 4.20
N LYS A 768 -9.82 25.90 3.15
CA LYS A 768 -9.55 26.36 1.77
C LYS A 768 -10.57 27.42 1.35
N ASP A 769 -11.85 27.19 1.63
CA ASP A 769 -12.92 28.14 1.28
C ASP A 769 -12.80 29.46 2.06
N LYS A 770 -12.38 29.40 3.33
CA LYS A 770 -12.10 30.58 4.18
C LYS A 770 -10.79 31.31 3.80
N ASN A 771 -10.00 30.82 2.84
CA ASN A 771 -8.64 31.28 2.52
C ASN A 771 -7.74 31.38 3.77
N GLN A 772 -8.00 30.53 4.78
CA GLN A 772 -7.20 30.44 5.98
C GLN A 772 -6.13 29.38 5.77
N GLU A 773 -4.93 29.84 5.45
CA GLU A 773 -3.79 28.95 5.29
C GLU A 773 -3.17 28.64 6.66
N ILE A 774 -3.04 27.35 6.99
CA ILE A 774 -2.60 26.85 8.30
C ILE A 774 -1.08 26.86 8.40
N ARG A 775 -0.58 27.07 9.62
CA ARG A 775 0.85 26.95 9.92
C ARG A 775 1.14 25.52 10.34
N ALA A 776 2.13 24.90 9.71
CA ALA A 776 2.66 23.60 10.13
C ALA A 776 3.43 23.67 11.47
N THR A 777 3.82 24.88 11.92
CA THR A 777 4.54 25.08 13.18
C THR A 777 3.86 26.11 14.07
N GLU A 778 4.05 25.94 15.38
CA GLU A 778 3.56 26.86 16.40
C GLU A 778 4.61 27.90 16.83
N THR A 779 5.70 28.03 16.07
CA THR A 779 6.81 28.94 16.37
C THR A 779 6.31 30.36 16.54
N GLN A 780 6.56 30.96 17.69
CA GLN A 780 6.13 32.30 18.05
C GLN A 780 7.17 33.35 17.63
N VAL A 781 8.46 33.00 17.70
CA VAL A 781 9.54 33.95 17.45
C VAL A 781 10.71 33.31 16.69
N LEU A 782 11.28 34.03 15.74
CA LEU A 782 12.53 33.66 15.06
C LEU A 782 13.66 34.55 15.57
N VAL A 783 14.69 33.97 16.17
CA VAL A 783 15.94 34.66 16.53
C VAL A 783 16.87 34.67 15.32
N SER A 784 17.05 35.84 14.75
CA SER A 784 17.80 36.09 13.52
C SER A 784 19.13 36.73 13.86
N ILE A 785 20.21 35.94 13.85
CA ILE A 785 21.57 36.44 14.05
C ILE A 785 22.17 36.83 12.70
N LEU A 786 22.51 38.11 12.57
CA LEU A 786 23.15 38.68 11.38
C LEU A 786 24.67 38.55 11.53
N GLY A 787 25.21 37.46 11.01
CA GLY A 787 26.63 37.12 11.09
C GLY A 787 26.84 35.62 11.02
N ASP A 788 27.96 35.16 11.59
CA ASP A 788 28.35 33.74 11.68
C ASP A 788 28.42 33.26 13.16
N ASP A 789 27.92 34.06 14.11
CA ASP A 789 27.99 33.77 15.54
C ASP A 789 26.87 32.83 16.00
N LEU A 790 27.18 31.53 15.97
CA LEU A 790 26.28 30.49 16.48
C LEU A 790 26.13 30.53 18.00
N ALA A 791 27.17 30.94 18.74
CA ALA A 791 27.14 30.95 20.20
C ALA A 791 26.12 31.95 20.73
N LEU A 792 26.09 33.15 20.14
CA LEU A 792 25.09 34.18 20.45
C LEU A 792 23.67 33.72 20.10
N GLY A 793 23.49 33.04 18.97
CA GLY A 793 22.20 32.46 18.58
C GLY A 793 21.72 31.42 19.58
N ALA A 794 22.61 30.52 20.01
CA ALA A 794 22.33 29.49 21.00
C ALA A 794 21.99 30.09 22.38
N GLU A 795 22.69 31.13 22.81
CA GLU A 795 22.41 31.83 24.06
C GLU A 795 21.01 32.45 24.06
N LEU A 796 20.71 33.30 23.08
CA LEU A 796 19.44 34.04 23.00
C LEU A 796 18.24 33.13 22.80
N VAL A 797 18.36 32.09 21.97
CA VAL A 797 17.26 31.14 21.78
C VAL A 797 17.06 30.28 23.04
N SER A 798 18.14 29.95 23.78
CA SER A 798 18.05 29.20 25.03
C SER A 798 17.36 30.01 26.13
N GLU A 799 17.59 31.33 26.21
CA GLU A 799 16.86 32.22 27.12
C GLU A 799 15.34 32.17 26.85
N LEU A 800 14.95 32.19 25.58
CA LEU A 800 13.54 32.11 25.16
C LEU A 800 12.94 30.71 25.44
N TRP A 801 13.69 29.64 25.17
CA TRP A 801 13.26 28.28 25.48
C TRP A 801 13.15 28.04 27.00
N ALA A 802 14.06 28.59 27.81
CA ALA A 802 13.99 28.56 29.26
C ALA A 802 12.73 29.28 29.78
N ALA A 803 12.29 30.33 29.09
CA ALA A 803 11.02 31.01 29.33
C ALA A 803 9.78 30.31 28.72
N LYS A 804 9.94 29.11 28.15
CA LYS A 804 8.89 28.32 27.47
C LYS A 804 8.25 29.01 26.26
N VAL A 805 8.98 29.93 25.63
CA VAL A 805 8.58 30.53 24.36
C VAL A 805 8.94 29.60 23.21
N LYS A 806 8.02 29.40 22.26
CA LYS A 806 8.26 28.57 21.07
C LYS A 806 9.15 29.34 20.08
N ALA A 807 10.46 29.25 20.25
CA ALA A 807 11.44 29.97 19.44
C ALA A 807 12.17 29.05 18.45
N GLU A 808 12.53 29.59 17.29
CA GLU A 808 13.54 29.04 16.38
C GLU A 808 14.68 30.05 16.25
N PHE A 809 15.87 29.60 15.85
CA PHE A 809 16.96 30.52 15.51
C PHE A 809 17.53 30.22 14.13
N MET A 810 18.10 31.25 13.51
CA MET A 810 18.87 31.12 12.28
C MET A 810 20.07 32.06 12.33
N VAL A 811 21.19 31.58 11.78
CA VAL A 811 22.43 32.36 11.64
C VAL A 811 22.68 32.55 10.15
N ASN A 812 22.67 33.79 9.68
CA ASN A 812 22.98 34.10 8.28
C ASN A 812 23.33 35.58 8.13
N LYS A 813 24.30 35.89 7.26
CA LYS A 813 24.64 37.28 6.91
C LYS A 813 23.51 38.02 6.21
N ARG A 814 22.68 37.32 5.41
CA ARG A 814 21.65 37.96 4.57
C ARG A 814 20.33 38.08 5.34
N VAL A 815 19.95 39.32 5.68
CA VAL A 815 18.65 39.66 6.32
C VAL A 815 17.46 39.09 5.54
N ILE A 816 17.53 39.10 4.19
CA ILE A 816 16.46 38.60 3.32
C ILE A 816 16.14 37.13 3.60
N LYS A 817 17.15 36.28 3.83
CA LYS A 817 16.91 34.86 4.15
C LYS A 817 16.14 34.69 5.45
N HIS A 818 16.41 35.53 6.46
CA HIS A 818 15.67 35.55 7.73
C HIS A 818 14.21 35.96 7.54
N ILE A 819 13.96 37.00 6.75
CA ILE A 819 12.60 37.45 6.42
C ILE A 819 11.86 36.37 5.61
N ASP A 820 12.51 35.73 4.63
CA ASP A 820 11.93 34.67 3.82
C ASP A 820 11.59 33.44 4.67
N ARG A 821 12.46 33.07 5.61
CA ARG A 821 12.19 31.99 6.59
C ARG A 821 10.99 32.35 7.47
N ALA A 822 10.99 33.55 8.05
CA ALA A 822 9.91 34.01 8.91
C ALA A 822 8.57 34.10 8.16
N ARG A 823 8.56 34.57 6.91
CA ARG A 823 7.37 34.63 6.06
C ARG A 823 6.91 33.26 5.57
N GLY A 824 7.84 32.39 5.18
CA GLY A 824 7.54 31.03 4.73
C GLY A 824 6.90 30.18 5.81
N ALA A 825 7.43 30.23 7.04
CA ALA A 825 6.86 29.55 8.22
C ALA A 825 5.80 30.38 8.97
N ARG A 826 5.59 31.64 8.55
CA ARG A 826 4.65 32.64 9.10
C ARG A 826 4.81 32.87 10.59
N ILE A 827 6.06 32.95 11.01
CA ILE A 827 6.43 33.24 12.39
C ILE A 827 6.04 34.70 12.66
N PRO A 828 5.23 34.98 13.70
CA PRO A 828 4.66 36.31 13.90
C PRO A 828 5.71 37.34 14.34
N TYR A 829 6.67 36.93 15.16
CA TYR A 829 7.71 37.81 15.67
C TYR A 829 9.10 37.37 15.21
N MET A 830 10.01 38.33 15.04
CA MET A 830 11.40 38.08 14.73
C MET A 830 12.30 38.98 15.59
N VAL A 831 13.29 38.40 16.24
CA VAL A 831 14.30 39.09 17.03
C VAL A 831 15.56 39.17 16.19
N ILE A 832 15.95 40.36 15.75
CA ILE A 832 17.12 40.59 14.90
C ILE A 832 18.26 41.11 15.77
N VAL A 833 19.41 40.43 15.69
CA VAL A 833 20.64 40.82 16.40
C VAL A 833 21.79 40.86 15.42
N GLY A 834 22.40 42.04 15.26
CA GLY A 834 23.64 42.24 14.52
C GLY A 834 24.74 42.84 15.40
N ALA A 835 25.91 43.05 14.82
CA ALA A 835 27.07 43.59 15.54
C ALA A 835 26.79 44.97 16.18
N HIS A 836 26.01 45.82 15.52
CA HIS A 836 25.64 47.14 16.03
C HIS A 836 24.71 47.04 17.25
N GLU A 837 23.68 46.19 17.17
CA GLU A 837 22.74 45.95 18.27
C GLU A 837 23.45 45.36 19.50
N LEU A 838 24.36 44.39 19.26
CA LEU A 838 25.16 43.78 20.32
C LEU A 838 26.05 44.80 21.03
N SER A 839 26.73 45.68 20.28
CA SER A 839 27.59 46.73 20.85
C SER A 839 26.84 47.73 21.74
N LYS A 840 25.53 47.90 21.51
CA LYS A 840 24.65 48.81 22.25
C LYS A 840 23.84 48.11 23.34
N GLY A 841 23.93 46.79 23.48
CA GLY A 841 23.15 46.01 24.44
C GLY A 841 21.65 45.98 24.15
N ILE A 842 21.25 46.13 22.89
CA ILE A 842 19.85 46.15 22.44
C ILE A 842 19.56 44.99 21.48
N VAL A 843 18.29 44.69 21.26
CA VAL A 843 17.79 43.76 20.24
C VAL A 843 16.63 44.39 19.48
N LYS A 844 16.48 44.06 18.19
CA LYS A 844 15.36 44.55 17.37
C LYS A 844 14.26 43.52 17.32
N LEU A 845 13.09 43.85 17.85
CA LEU A 845 11.90 43.01 17.74
C LEU A 845 11.02 43.52 16.60
N LYS A 846 10.83 42.67 15.60
CA LYS A 846 9.99 42.90 14.42
C LYS A 846 8.70 42.10 14.51
N ASP A 847 7.57 42.77 14.33
CA ASP A 847 6.31 42.13 13.98
C ASP A 847 6.29 41.91 12.47
N VAL A 848 6.30 40.64 12.05
CA VAL A 848 6.41 40.24 10.65
C VAL A 848 5.12 40.55 9.89
N LEU A 849 3.97 40.52 10.57
CA LEU A 849 2.65 40.79 9.97
C LEU A 849 2.37 42.27 9.85
N ALA A 850 2.64 43.04 10.92
CA ALA A 850 2.44 44.49 10.94
C ALA A 850 3.57 45.25 10.22
N ALA A 851 4.68 44.57 9.91
CA ALA A 851 5.90 45.16 9.37
C ALA A 851 6.46 46.33 10.21
N ASN A 852 6.25 46.26 11.53
CA ASN A 852 6.73 47.24 12.49
C ASN A 852 7.95 46.70 13.25
N GLU A 853 8.88 47.58 13.59
CA GLU A 853 10.13 47.24 14.28
C GLU A 853 10.31 48.16 15.49
N CYS A 854 10.83 47.61 16.59
CA CYS A 854 11.17 48.37 17.78
C CYS A 854 12.47 47.85 18.39
N GLU A 855 13.23 48.74 19.02
CA GLU A 855 14.45 48.41 19.76
C GLU A 855 14.09 48.18 21.22
N ILE A 856 14.59 47.07 21.78
CA ILE A 856 14.34 46.66 23.17
C ILE A 856 15.70 46.40 23.83
N PRO A 857 15.90 46.81 25.10
CA PRO A 857 17.08 46.39 25.86
C PRO A 857 17.18 44.87 25.91
N ARG A 858 18.39 44.30 25.75
CA ARG A 858 18.58 42.84 25.75
C ARG A 858 17.99 42.15 26.98
N GLY A 859 18.15 42.75 28.17
CA GLY A 859 17.65 42.20 29.42
C GLY A 859 16.12 42.14 29.55
N GLU A 860 15.37 42.88 28.72
CA GLU A 860 13.90 42.93 28.75
C GLU A 860 13.24 42.11 27.62
N LEU A 861 14.04 41.48 26.76
CA LEU A 861 13.58 40.75 25.57
C LEU A 861 12.48 39.73 25.89
N VAL A 862 12.74 38.86 26.87
CA VAL A 862 11.82 37.79 27.26
C VAL A 862 10.49 38.36 27.78
N SER A 863 10.57 39.36 28.67
CA SER A 863 9.40 39.98 29.30
C SER A 863 8.51 40.70 28.29
N GLU A 864 9.10 41.48 27.37
CA GLU A 864 8.34 42.22 26.36
C GLU A 864 7.72 41.27 25.31
N LEU A 865 8.43 40.21 24.92
CA LEU A 865 7.89 39.21 24.00
C LEU A 865 6.71 38.46 24.64
N MET A 866 6.82 38.06 25.90
CA MET A 866 5.72 37.43 26.65
C MET A 866 4.51 38.35 26.79
N ARG A 867 4.73 39.65 27.00
CA ARG A 867 3.66 40.65 27.07
C ARG A 867 2.91 40.73 25.74
N ARG A 868 3.61 40.84 24.61
CA ARG A 868 3.00 40.89 23.26
C ARG A 868 2.26 39.62 22.87
N LEU A 869 2.84 38.46 23.19
CA LEU A 869 2.18 37.17 22.95
C LEU A 869 0.88 37.05 23.76
N SER A 870 0.86 37.57 25.00
CA SER A 870 -0.34 37.58 25.85
C SER A 870 -1.42 38.55 25.34
N ASP A 871 -1.02 39.73 24.87
CA ASP A 871 -1.93 40.71 24.27
C ASP A 871 -2.60 40.15 23.00
N ASP A 872 -1.84 39.43 22.16
CA ASP A 872 -2.35 38.80 20.94
C ASP A 872 -3.35 37.67 21.24
N ILE A 873 -3.09 36.87 22.29
CA ILE A 873 -4.03 35.83 22.74
C ILE A 873 -5.33 36.48 23.23
N SER A 874 -5.26 37.57 23.97
CA SER A 874 -6.43 38.28 24.52
C SER A 874 -7.27 38.91 23.40
N ARG A 875 -6.63 39.50 22.38
CA ARG A 875 -7.31 39.99 21.18
C ARG A 875 -8.01 38.87 20.41
N LYS A 876 -7.38 37.70 20.27
CA LYS A 876 -7.97 36.53 19.58
C LYS A 876 -9.12 35.90 20.36
N LYS A 877 -9.11 35.96 21.69
CA LYS A 877 -10.19 35.46 22.55
C LYS A 877 -11.37 36.42 22.72
N GLY A 878 -11.32 37.63 22.14
CA GLY A 878 -12.42 38.60 22.23
C GLY A 878 -12.68 39.15 23.63
N ILE A 879 -11.70 39.06 24.54
CA ILE A 879 -11.82 39.58 25.92
C ILE A 879 -11.09 40.92 25.98
N SER A 880 -11.78 42.00 25.61
CA SER A 880 -11.40 43.35 26.03
C SER A 880 -12.61 44.01 26.70
N GLY A 881 -12.46 44.32 27.99
CA GLY A 881 -13.48 44.95 28.81
C GLY A 881 -14.00 46.27 28.22
N LYS A 882 -15.29 46.51 28.45
CA LYS A 882 -15.98 47.76 28.12
C LYS A 882 -15.31 48.95 28.83
N THR A 883 -14.72 49.87 28.08
CA THR A 883 -14.62 51.28 28.48
C THR A 883 -14.96 52.19 27.31
N ASN A 884 -16.08 52.92 27.47
CA ASN A 884 -16.72 53.98 26.69
C ASN A 884 -16.06 54.50 25.38
N PRO A 885 -16.82 54.54 24.26
CA PRO A 885 -16.55 55.46 23.16
C PRO A 885 -17.32 56.79 23.34
N ARG A 886 -16.60 57.91 23.21
CA ARG A 886 -17.14 59.29 23.06
C ARG A 886 -17.72 59.51 21.65
N PRO A 887 -18.55 60.57 21.44
CA PRO A 887 -19.64 60.55 20.46
C PRO A 887 -19.24 60.88 19.02
N ILE A 888 -20.10 60.39 18.14
CA ILE A 888 -20.04 60.35 16.67
C ILE A 888 -20.26 61.74 16.06
N SER A 889 -19.38 62.15 15.13
CA SER A 889 -19.60 63.25 14.18
C SER A 889 -20.44 62.78 12.97
N PRO A 890 -21.19 63.67 12.28
CA PRO A 890 -22.21 63.27 11.30
C PRO A 890 -21.61 62.70 9.98
N PRO A 891 -22.41 61.94 9.20
CA PRO A 891 -21.90 61.03 8.18
C PRO A 891 -21.45 61.74 6.90
N GLU A 892 -20.20 61.51 6.51
CA GLU A 892 -19.76 61.71 5.12
C GLU A 892 -20.43 60.69 4.20
N PHE A 893 -20.97 61.16 3.06
CA PHE A 893 -21.55 60.31 2.02
C PHE A 893 -20.50 59.34 1.45
N GLN A 894 -20.65 58.05 1.73
CA GLN A 894 -19.77 56.97 1.26
C GLN A 894 -20.30 56.34 -0.03
N PHE A 895 -19.47 56.27 -1.07
CA PHE A 895 -19.72 55.44 -2.25
C PHE A 895 -19.18 54.02 -2.03
N THR A 896 -20.05 53.02 -2.13
CA THR A 896 -19.73 51.59 -2.07
C THR A 896 -19.45 51.04 -3.47
N ASP A 897 -18.44 50.17 -3.60
CA ASP A 897 -18.21 49.36 -4.82
C ASP A 897 -18.52 47.88 -4.56
N PHE A 898 -18.80 47.12 -5.62
CA PHE A 898 -19.52 45.84 -5.67
C PHE A 898 -18.84 44.60 -5.01
N THR A 899 -17.86 44.80 -4.12
CA THR A 899 -17.18 43.71 -3.40
C THR A 899 -17.05 43.93 -1.89
N GLY A 900 -17.76 44.93 -1.33
CA GLY A 900 -17.92 45.03 0.13
C GLY A 900 -16.65 45.33 0.94
N LYS A 901 -15.58 45.89 0.34
CA LYS A 901 -14.39 46.36 1.08
C LYS A 901 -14.33 47.90 1.12
N ARG A 902 -14.12 48.47 2.32
CA ARG A 902 -13.85 49.91 2.54
C ARG A 902 -12.49 50.27 1.94
N CYS A 903 -12.42 51.30 1.12
CA CYS A 903 -11.15 51.80 0.57
C CYS A 903 -10.69 53.04 1.34
N SER A 904 -9.70 52.87 2.22
CA SER A 904 -8.97 53.95 2.90
C SER A 904 -7.57 54.13 2.30
N ARG A 905 -7.48 54.48 1.02
CA ARG A 905 -6.25 55.07 0.43
C ARG A 905 -6.49 55.51 -1.00
N MET A 906 -6.75 56.80 -1.19
CA MET A 906 -6.44 57.47 -2.45
C MET A 906 -5.32 58.46 -2.13
N ARG A 907 -4.07 57.98 -2.27
CA ARG A 907 -2.89 58.85 -2.20
C ARG A 907 -2.99 59.87 -3.33
N SER A 908 -2.83 61.12 -2.92
CA SER A 908 -2.71 62.32 -3.74
C SER A 908 -1.68 62.14 -4.87
N TYR A 909 -2.16 62.24 -6.11
CA TYR A 909 -1.35 62.68 -7.23
C TYR A 909 -2.01 63.95 -7.79
N GLY A 910 -1.32 65.08 -7.63
CA GLY A 910 -1.47 66.31 -8.42
C GLY A 910 -2.86 66.94 -8.52
N THR A 911 -3.09 67.97 -7.71
CA THR A 911 -4.13 68.99 -7.91
C THR A 911 -4.10 69.58 -9.31
N LEU A 912 -5.21 69.41 -10.06
CA LEU A 912 -5.84 70.43 -10.90
C LEU A 912 -7.24 69.94 -11.32
N SER A 913 -8.26 70.57 -10.73
CA SER A 913 -9.70 70.57 -11.04
C SER A 913 -10.58 69.40 -10.52
N GLY A 914 -11.13 69.58 -9.30
CA GLY A 914 -12.21 68.77 -8.74
C GLY A 914 -13.59 69.14 -9.29
N THR A 915 -13.73 69.16 -10.63
CA THR A 915 -14.88 69.76 -11.31
C THR A 915 -15.57 68.82 -12.30
N THR A 916 -14.86 67.90 -12.96
CA THR A 916 -15.45 66.85 -13.82
C THR A 916 -14.65 65.54 -13.73
N THR A 917 -15.30 64.37 -13.78
CA THR A 917 -14.62 63.06 -13.82
C THR A 917 -15.49 61.95 -14.40
N ALA A 918 -14.88 61.02 -15.13
CA ALA A 918 -15.52 59.76 -15.52
C ALA A 918 -15.33 58.69 -14.42
N VAL A 919 -16.40 57.95 -14.08
CA VAL A 919 -16.42 56.90 -13.03
C VAL A 919 -17.13 55.66 -13.55
N LEU A 920 -16.69 54.47 -13.12
CA LEU A 920 -17.30 53.18 -13.43
C LEU A 920 -18.21 52.81 -12.26
N TRP A 921 -19.47 52.50 -12.57
CA TRP A 921 -20.43 51.91 -11.63
C TRP A 921 -20.96 50.62 -12.28
N PRO A 922 -21.30 49.58 -11.51
CA PRO A 922 -21.28 48.15 -11.87
C PRO A 922 -21.84 47.86 -13.26
N SER A 923 -20.98 47.97 -14.29
CA SER A 923 -21.19 47.72 -15.73
C SER A 923 -21.42 48.91 -16.69
N VAL A 924 -21.49 50.17 -16.23
CA VAL A 924 -21.74 51.38 -17.05
C VAL A 924 -20.82 52.54 -16.63
N PHE A 925 -20.33 53.32 -17.61
CA PHE A 925 -19.54 54.53 -17.36
C PHE A 925 -20.46 55.75 -17.16
N TYR A 926 -20.12 56.61 -16.21
CA TYR A 926 -20.80 57.87 -15.96
C TYR A 926 -19.82 59.04 -16.00
N LEU A 927 -20.23 60.15 -16.60
CA LEU A 927 -19.55 61.44 -16.53
C LEU A 927 -20.18 62.28 -15.42
N TYR A 928 -19.39 62.66 -14.43
CA TYR A 928 -19.78 63.59 -13.37
C TYR A 928 -19.23 64.98 -13.69
N MET A 929 -20.05 66.02 -13.59
CA MET A 929 -19.65 67.41 -13.80
C MET A 929 -20.30 68.34 -12.77
N LYS A 930 -19.58 69.36 -12.30
CA LYS A 930 -20.14 70.44 -11.49
C LYS A 930 -20.72 71.52 -12.39
N THR A 931 -22.01 71.82 -12.24
CA THR A 931 -22.67 72.90 -12.97
C THR A 931 -22.79 74.15 -12.10
N ILE A 932 -22.28 75.28 -12.62
CA ILE A 932 -22.26 76.57 -11.90
C ILE A 932 -23.69 77.05 -11.59
N GLU A 933 -24.65 76.73 -12.46
CA GLU A 933 -26.08 77.03 -12.27
C GLU A 933 -26.66 76.39 -10.99
N ARG A 934 -26.06 75.30 -10.49
CA ARG A 934 -26.49 74.57 -9.28
C ARG A 934 -25.66 74.90 -8.04
N ALA A 935 -24.77 75.89 -8.11
CA ALA A 935 -23.89 76.29 -7.01
C ALA A 935 -24.65 76.76 -5.75
N HIS A 936 -25.88 77.26 -5.91
CA HIS A 936 -26.75 77.69 -4.83
C HIS A 936 -27.41 76.53 -4.05
N MET A 937 -27.25 75.27 -4.50
CA MET A 937 -27.74 74.06 -3.82
C MET A 937 -26.62 73.02 -3.66
N PRO A 938 -25.88 73.02 -2.53
CA PRO A 938 -24.71 72.14 -2.33
C PRO A 938 -25.03 70.65 -2.50
N ASN A 939 -26.23 70.22 -2.12
CA ASN A 939 -26.68 68.83 -2.22
C ASN A 939 -26.98 68.35 -3.66
N LYS A 940 -27.05 69.26 -4.65
CA LYS A 940 -27.32 68.95 -6.08
C LYS A 940 -26.26 69.49 -7.03
N LEU A 941 -25.07 69.80 -6.49
CA LEU A 941 -23.97 70.43 -7.22
C LEU A 941 -23.40 69.56 -8.37
N TRP A 942 -23.58 68.24 -8.28
CA TRP A 942 -23.04 67.29 -9.25
C TRP A 942 -24.12 66.79 -10.21
N GLU A 943 -23.85 66.92 -11.50
CA GLU A 943 -24.65 66.34 -12.56
C GLU A 943 -24.01 65.04 -13.06
N ARG A 944 -24.83 64.00 -13.24
CA ARG A 944 -24.40 62.67 -13.68
C ARG A 944 -25.00 62.35 -15.05
N VAL A 945 -24.15 62.22 -16.06
CA VAL A 945 -24.52 61.83 -17.43
C VAL A 945 -24.08 60.39 -17.68
N LYS A 946 -24.98 59.53 -18.18
CA LYS A 946 -24.68 58.13 -18.51
C LYS A 946 -23.95 58.06 -19.85
N LEU A 947 -22.79 57.42 -19.90
CA LEU A 947 -22.04 57.21 -21.14
C LEU A 947 -22.42 55.86 -21.79
N PRO A 948 -22.61 55.81 -23.12
CA PRO A 948 -22.88 54.58 -23.87
C PRO A 948 -21.73 53.55 -23.77
N ARG A 949 -22.05 52.29 -24.09
CA ARG A 949 -21.05 51.21 -24.15
C ARG A 949 -20.10 51.32 -25.33
N ASN A 950 -20.53 51.95 -26.43
CA ASN A 950 -19.68 52.25 -27.57
C ASN A 950 -18.75 53.43 -27.20
N TYR A 951 -17.44 53.21 -27.33
CA TYR A 951 -16.40 54.16 -26.94
C TYR A 951 -16.45 55.46 -27.76
N GLU A 952 -16.69 55.38 -29.07
CA GLU A 952 -16.77 56.56 -29.94
C GLU A 952 -17.94 57.45 -29.56
N LYS A 953 -19.14 56.86 -29.41
CA LYS A 953 -20.33 57.58 -28.94
C LYS A 953 -20.16 58.16 -27.52
N ALA A 954 -19.37 57.51 -26.66
CA ALA A 954 -19.06 58.04 -25.34
C ALA A 954 -18.12 59.25 -25.39
N LEU A 955 -17.16 59.29 -26.34
CA LEU A 955 -16.30 60.45 -26.56
C LEU A 955 -17.10 61.65 -27.12
N GLU A 956 -18.01 61.41 -28.07
CA GLU A 956 -18.89 62.46 -28.62
C GLU A 956 -19.76 63.11 -27.54
N ILE A 957 -20.31 62.31 -26.61
CA ILE A 957 -21.12 62.82 -25.49
C ILE A 957 -20.26 63.61 -24.51
N ILE A 958 -19.01 63.19 -24.26
CA ILE A 958 -18.07 63.97 -23.45
C ILE A 958 -17.77 65.31 -24.13
N ASP A 959 -17.53 65.33 -25.44
CA ASP A 959 -17.28 66.58 -26.18
C ASP A 959 -18.49 67.50 -26.18
N LYS A 960 -19.69 66.95 -26.34
CA LYS A 960 -20.93 67.73 -26.32
C LYS A 960 -21.19 68.37 -24.95
N HIS A 961 -21.02 67.62 -23.86
CA HIS A 961 -21.30 68.12 -22.51
C HIS A 961 -20.16 68.96 -21.92
N LEU A 962 -18.93 68.79 -22.41
CA LEU A 962 -17.77 69.59 -21.99
C LEU A 962 -17.33 70.61 -23.04
N MET A 963 -18.22 70.96 -23.99
CA MET A 963 -17.92 71.87 -25.11
C MET A 963 -17.37 73.23 -24.64
N PHE A 964 -17.87 73.73 -23.51
CA PHE A 964 -17.47 75.02 -22.92
C PHE A 964 -16.38 74.92 -21.85
N TRP A 965 -15.77 73.74 -21.66
CA TRP A 965 -14.72 73.51 -20.67
C TRP A 965 -13.31 73.65 -21.28
N PRO A 966 -12.28 73.97 -20.47
CA PRO A 966 -10.89 74.05 -20.92
C PRO A 966 -10.45 72.76 -21.64
N LYS A 967 -9.85 72.88 -22.84
CA LYS A 967 -9.41 71.75 -23.67
C LYS A 967 -8.55 70.73 -22.91
N LEU A 968 -7.73 71.18 -21.96
CA LEU A 968 -6.91 70.33 -21.09
C LEU A 968 -7.74 69.38 -20.22
N LEU A 969 -8.88 69.85 -19.68
CA LEU A 969 -9.76 69.05 -18.82
C LEU A 969 -10.59 68.06 -19.62
N VAL A 970 -11.06 68.47 -20.80
CA VAL A 970 -11.72 67.57 -21.76
C VAL A 970 -10.76 66.43 -22.13
N HIS A 971 -9.51 66.76 -22.47
CA HIS A 971 -8.48 65.78 -22.80
C HIS A 971 -8.16 64.82 -21.64
N LYS A 972 -7.99 65.32 -20.41
CA LYS A 972 -7.79 64.47 -19.21
C LYS A 972 -8.97 63.54 -18.95
N THR A 973 -10.20 64.02 -19.15
CA THR A 973 -11.42 63.23 -18.95
C THR A 973 -11.51 62.10 -19.99
N LYS A 974 -11.21 62.41 -21.26
CA LYS A 974 -11.11 61.40 -22.33
C LYS A 974 -10.03 60.36 -22.04
N GLN A 975 -8.82 60.79 -21.67
CA GLN A 975 -7.72 59.87 -21.29
C GLN A 975 -8.11 58.93 -20.13
N ARG A 976 -8.87 59.44 -19.15
CA ARG A 976 -9.38 58.62 -18.03
C ARG A 976 -10.40 57.59 -18.50
N LEU A 977 -11.33 57.97 -19.38
CA LEU A 977 -12.27 57.03 -20.01
C LEU A 977 -11.52 55.94 -20.81
N THR A 978 -10.47 56.30 -21.56
CA THR A 978 -9.64 55.35 -22.31
C THR A 978 -8.98 54.33 -21.38
N LYS A 979 -8.31 54.79 -20.31
CA LYS A 979 -7.65 53.90 -19.33
C LYS A 979 -8.65 52.95 -18.66
N MET A 980 -9.83 53.44 -18.30
CA MET A 980 -10.87 52.62 -17.68
C MET A 980 -11.47 51.60 -18.65
N THR A 981 -11.61 51.96 -19.93
CA THR A 981 -12.07 51.04 -20.98
C THR A 981 -11.03 49.95 -21.26
N GLN A 982 -9.74 50.30 -21.32
CA GLN A 982 -8.63 49.33 -21.42
C GLN A 982 -8.58 48.38 -20.21
N MET A 983 -8.75 48.91 -19.00
CA MET A 983 -8.78 48.09 -17.78
C MET A 983 -9.96 47.11 -17.79
N ARG A 984 -11.13 47.52 -18.29
CA ARG A 984 -12.30 46.64 -18.48
C ARG A 984 -12.03 45.54 -19.50
N ILE A 985 -11.37 45.85 -20.62
CA ILE A 985 -10.95 44.85 -21.62
C ILE A 985 -9.95 43.87 -21.01
N ARG A 986 -8.98 44.36 -20.23
CA ARG A 986 -7.99 43.52 -19.53
C ARG A 986 -8.66 42.60 -18.50
N MET A 987 -9.62 43.08 -17.72
CA MET A 987 -10.39 42.27 -16.77
C MET A 987 -11.25 41.21 -17.46
N ARG A 988 -11.86 41.53 -18.63
CA ARG A 988 -12.54 40.53 -19.46
C ARG A 988 -11.58 39.48 -20.01
N LYS A 989 -10.39 39.88 -20.50
CA LYS A 989 -9.35 38.95 -20.95
C LYS A 989 -8.82 38.08 -19.80
N LEU A 990 -8.71 38.63 -18.59
CA LEU A 990 -8.31 37.88 -17.39
C LEU A 990 -9.38 36.88 -16.97
N ALA A 991 -10.66 37.28 -16.98
CA ALA A 991 -11.80 36.42 -16.71
C ALA A 991 -11.94 35.28 -17.74
N LEU A 992 -11.58 35.55 -19.01
CA LEU A 992 -11.49 34.53 -20.07
C LEU A 992 -10.27 33.62 -19.91
N LYS A 993 -9.15 34.11 -19.35
CA LYS A 993 -7.96 33.32 -18.99
C LYS A 993 -8.14 32.43 -17.76
N THR A 994 -9.13 32.71 -16.91
CA THR A 994 -9.56 31.86 -15.78
C THR A 994 -10.56 30.76 -16.18
N ARG A 995 -10.69 30.44 -17.47
CA ARG A 995 -11.08 29.07 -17.83
C ARG A 995 -9.89 28.17 -17.55
N GLU A 996 -10.18 27.01 -16.98
CA GLU A 996 -9.19 26.01 -16.58
C GLU A 996 -8.12 25.84 -17.65
N LYS A 997 -6.87 25.95 -17.24
CA LYS A 997 -5.74 25.59 -18.08
C LYS A 997 -5.90 24.10 -18.35
N ILE A 998 -6.51 23.73 -19.47
CA ILE A 998 -6.45 22.36 -19.98
C ILE A 998 -4.96 22.07 -20.09
N MET A 999 -4.45 21.27 -19.17
CA MET A 999 -3.11 20.74 -19.29
C MET A 999 -3.12 19.95 -20.57
N THR A 1000 -2.32 20.37 -21.54
CA THR A 1000 -2.07 19.55 -22.72
C THR A 1000 -1.33 18.32 -22.22
N VAL A 1001 -2.07 17.24 -22.04
CA VAL A 1001 -1.51 15.89 -21.89
C VAL A 1001 -0.52 15.73 -23.05
N PRO A 1002 0.77 15.42 -22.79
CA PRO A 1002 1.75 15.19 -23.83
C PRO A 1002 1.15 14.31 -24.93
N THR A 1003 1.32 14.64 -26.20
CA THR A 1003 0.66 13.94 -27.33
C THR A 1003 0.92 12.43 -27.30
N LYS A 1004 2.01 12.00 -26.66
CA LYS A 1004 2.39 10.61 -26.41
C LYS A 1004 1.51 9.90 -25.38
N GLU A 1005 1.05 10.61 -24.34
CA GLU A 1005 0.10 10.10 -23.35
C GLU A 1005 -1.31 10.03 -23.93
N LYS A 1006 -1.74 11.06 -24.68
CA LYS A 1006 -3.04 11.04 -25.37
C LYS A 1006 -3.15 9.90 -26.40
N LYS A 1007 -2.07 9.65 -27.17
CA LYS A 1007 -1.99 8.48 -28.07
C LYS A 1007 -1.95 7.14 -27.32
N ARG A 1008 -1.46 7.12 -26.08
CA ARG A 1008 -1.40 5.90 -25.26
C ARG A 1008 -2.74 5.59 -24.61
N GLU A 1009 -3.48 6.61 -24.17
CA GLU A 1009 -4.84 6.49 -23.65
C GLU A 1009 -5.82 6.13 -24.77
N ALA A 1010 -5.76 6.81 -25.92
CA ALA A 1010 -6.58 6.46 -27.08
C ALA A 1010 -6.38 5.00 -27.53
N ARG A 1011 -5.14 4.48 -27.52
CA ARG A 1011 -4.87 3.05 -27.80
C ARG A 1011 -5.36 2.11 -26.69
N ARG A 1012 -5.48 2.56 -25.44
CA ARG A 1012 -6.05 1.75 -24.35
C ARG A 1012 -7.56 1.71 -24.47
N GLU A 1013 -8.19 2.83 -24.80
CA GLU A 1013 -9.63 2.93 -25.08
C GLU A 1013 -10.00 2.07 -26.28
N GLU A 1014 -9.29 2.19 -27.40
CA GLU A 1014 -9.51 1.35 -28.60
C GLU A 1014 -9.34 -0.15 -28.30
N LYS A 1015 -8.37 -0.51 -27.43
CA LYS A 1015 -8.19 -1.90 -26.99
C LYS A 1015 -9.29 -2.36 -26.04
N ALA A 1016 -9.78 -1.50 -25.16
CA ALA A 1016 -10.87 -1.81 -24.25
C ALA A 1016 -12.19 -1.96 -25.00
N GLU A 1017 -12.43 -1.13 -26.01
CA GLU A 1017 -13.59 -1.21 -26.89
C GLU A 1017 -13.55 -2.49 -27.74
N LYS A 1018 -12.41 -2.80 -28.37
CA LYS A 1018 -12.24 -4.07 -29.09
C LYS A 1018 -12.38 -5.30 -28.18
N ALA A 1019 -11.93 -5.22 -26.93
CA ALA A 1019 -12.10 -6.29 -25.94
C ALA A 1019 -13.57 -6.45 -25.53
N ALA A 1020 -14.30 -5.35 -25.32
CA ALA A 1020 -15.73 -5.37 -25.00
C ALA A 1020 -16.58 -5.90 -26.17
N VAL A 1021 -16.23 -5.55 -27.41
CA VAL A 1021 -16.88 -6.11 -28.61
C VAL A 1021 -16.60 -7.61 -28.73
N LEU A 1022 -15.36 -8.04 -28.44
CA LEU A 1022 -15.00 -9.45 -28.44
C LEU A 1022 -15.74 -10.23 -27.33
N GLU A 1023 -15.83 -9.69 -26.11
CA GLU A 1023 -16.63 -10.28 -25.03
C GLU A 1023 -18.10 -10.39 -25.40
N LYS A 1024 -18.71 -9.34 -25.95
CA LYS A 1024 -20.11 -9.40 -26.44
C LYS A 1024 -20.28 -10.41 -27.57
N SER A 1025 -19.29 -10.57 -28.45
CA SER A 1025 -19.32 -11.58 -29.52
C SER A 1025 -19.19 -13.00 -28.97
N ILE A 1026 -18.31 -13.22 -27.99
CA ILE A 1026 -18.14 -14.51 -27.30
C ILE A 1026 -19.42 -14.85 -26.54
N GLU A 1027 -20.02 -13.87 -25.85
CA GLU A 1027 -21.29 -14.03 -25.13
C GLU A 1027 -22.42 -14.42 -26.09
N LYS A 1028 -22.56 -13.72 -27.23
CA LYS A 1028 -23.53 -14.09 -28.27
C LYS A 1028 -23.29 -15.49 -28.83
N GLU A 1029 -22.04 -15.83 -29.15
CA GLU A 1029 -21.68 -17.14 -29.68
C GLU A 1029 -21.94 -18.26 -28.65
N LEU A 1030 -21.64 -18.02 -27.37
CA LEU A 1030 -21.93 -18.95 -26.28
C LEU A 1030 -23.43 -19.17 -26.10
N ILE A 1031 -24.22 -18.10 -26.14
CA ILE A 1031 -25.69 -18.17 -26.07
C ILE A 1031 -26.24 -18.93 -27.27
N GLU A 1032 -25.69 -18.71 -28.47
CA GLU A 1032 -26.13 -19.37 -29.69
C GLU A 1032 -25.76 -20.86 -29.72
N ARG A 1033 -24.55 -21.22 -29.27
CA ARG A 1033 -24.14 -22.63 -29.05
C ARG A 1033 -24.98 -23.31 -27.97
N LEU A 1034 -25.41 -22.56 -26.94
CA LEU A 1034 -26.34 -23.06 -25.93
C LEU A 1034 -27.72 -23.33 -26.53
N LYS A 1035 -28.25 -22.40 -27.33
CA LYS A 1035 -29.56 -22.53 -28.01
C LYS A 1035 -29.56 -23.67 -29.04
N GLN A 1036 -28.42 -23.94 -29.68
CA GLN A 1036 -28.24 -25.05 -30.61
C GLN A 1036 -28.07 -26.42 -29.92
N GLY A 1037 -28.06 -26.48 -28.59
CA GLY A 1037 -28.01 -27.74 -27.85
C GLY A 1037 -26.66 -28.47 -27.93
N VAL A 1038 -25.57 -27.76 -28.21
CA VAL A 1038 -24.22 -28.34 -28.38
C VAL A 1038 -23.70 -29.02 -27.10
N TYR A 1039 -24.26 -28.69 -25.94
CA TYR A 1039 -23.85 -29.19 -24.62
C TYR A 1039 -24.86 -30.15 -23.96
N ASN A 1040 -25.72 -30.81 -24.76
CA ASN A 1040 -26.84 -31.63 -24.28
C ASN A 1040 -26.48 -32.82 -23.37
N ASP A 1041 -25.20 -33.18 -23.21
CA ASP A 1041 -24.78 -34.34 -22.39
C ASP A 1041 -24.12 -33.96 -21.04
N ILE A 1042 -23.96 -32.66 -20.71
CA ILE A 1042 -23.15 -32.25 -19.55
C ILE A 1042 -24.00 -31.72 -18.38
N TYR A 1043 -25.22 -31.24 -18.61
CA TYR A 1043 -26.04 -30.63 -17.56
C TYR A 1043 -27.52 -31.04 -17.60
N ASN A 1044 -28.01 -31.54 -16.47
CA ASN A 1044 -29.39 -31.97 -16.25
C ASN A 1044 -30.16 -30.85 -15.53
N TYR A 1045 -30.54 -29.79 -16.25
CA TYR A 1045 -31.42 -28.73 -15.73
C TYR A 1045 -32.72 -28.63 -16.56
N PRO A 1046 -33.84 -28.24 -15.94
CA PRO A 1046 -35.12 -28.13 -16.63
C PRO A 1046 -35.12 -26.95 -17.63
N VAL A 1047 -34.99 -27.29 -18.91
CA VAL A 1047 -34.87 -26.36 -20.05
C VAL A 1047 -36.00 -25.31 -20.12
N ASN A 1048 -37.20 -25.66 -19.66
CA ASN A 1048 -38.36 -24.76 -19.72
C ASN A 1048 -38.31 -23.59 -18.73
N GLU A 1049 -37.71 -23.79 -17.54
CA GLU A 1049 -37.55 -22.69 -16.57
C GLU A 1049 -36.45 -21.73 -16.99
N PHE A 1050 -35.39 -22.26 -17.60
CA PHE A 1050 -34.27 -21.47 -18.10
C PHE A 1050 -34.66 -20.62 -19.32
N ASN A 1051 -35.43 -21.17 -20.27
CA ASN A 1051 -35.91 -20.41 -21.42
C ASN A 1051 -36.88 -19.27 -21.01
N ASN A 1052 -37.70 -19.48 -19.98
CA ASN A 1052 -38.55 -18.41 -19.44
C ASN A 1052 -37.75 -17.24 -18.85
N ILE A 1053 -36.60 -17.51 -18.23
CA ILE A 1053 -35.70 -16.48 -17.70
C ILE A 1053 -35.01 -15.73 -18.86
N LEU A 1054 -34.61 -16.46 -19.90
CA LEU A 1054 -33.97 -15.89 -21.08
C LEU A 1054 -34.93 -14.97 -21.87
N ASP A 1055 -36.20 -15.36 -22.00
CA ASP A 1055 -37.23 -14.54 -22.66
C ASP A 1055 -37.61 -13.31 -21.83
N GLN A 1056 -37.51 -13.37 -20.50
CA GLN A 1056 -37.66 -12.21 -19.61
C GLN A 1056 -36.51 -11.19 -19.72
N GLU A 1057 -35.28 -11.64 -19.95
CA GLU A 1057 -34.13 -10.74 -20.17
C GLU A 1057 -34.15 -10.08 -21.56
N ILE A 1058 -34.59 -10.78 -22.60
CA ILE A 1058 -34.76 -10.20 -23.95
C ILE A 1058 -35.87 -9.13 -23.93
N GLY A 1059 -36.94 -9.33 -23.16
CA GLY A 1059 -37.99 -8.33 -22.95
C GLY A 1059 -37.53 -7.07 -22.21
N LYS A 1060 -36.51 -7.16 -21.34
CA LYS A 1060 -35.94 -6.00 -20.63
C LYS A 1060 -35.05 -5.13 -21.51
N ASN A 1061 -34.31 -5.72 -22.47
CA ASN A 1061 -33.46 -4.96 -23.39
C ASN A 1061 -34.23 -4.23 -24.49
N ALA A 1062 -35.47 -4.64 -24.79
CA ALA A 1062 -36.33 -3.98 -25.77
C ALA A 1062 -37.06 -2.72 -25.24
N LEU A 1063 -36.98 -2.42 -23.94
CA LEU A 1063 -37.67 -1.29 -23.30
C LEU A 1063 -36.74 -0.12 -22.91
N THR A 1064 -35.48 -0.15 -23.33
CA THR A 1064 -34.49 0.91 -23.05
C THR A 1064 -33.99 1.64 -24.30
N GLU A 1065 -34.62 1.46 -25.47
CA GLU A 1065 -34.21 2.14 -26.73
C GLU A 1065 -35.09 3.33 -27.15
N ASP A 1066 -36.10 3.73 -26.38
CA ASP A 1066 -36.94 4.90 -26.70
C ASP A 1066 -36.64 6.09 -25.76
N GLU A 1067 -35.46 6.69 -25.87
CA GLU A 1067 -35.27 8.12 -25.58
C GLU A 1067 -34.76 8.81 -26.86
N GLU A 1068 -35.68 9.49 -27.56
CA GLU A 1068 -35.42 10.31 -28.74
C GLU A 1068 -34.45 11.46 -28.39
N GLU A 1069 -33.21 11.39 -28.90
CA GLU A 1069 -32.31 12.55 -28.97
C GLU A 1069 -32.85 13.56 -29.99
N PRO A 1070 -32.93 14.88 -29.68
CA PRO A 1070 -33.32 15.86 -30.67
C PRO A 1070 -32.22 16.06 -31.74
N GLU A 1071 -32.60 15.85 -33.00
CA GLU A 1071 -31.84 16.21 -34.20
C GLU A 1071 -31.38 17.68 -34.14
N ILE A 1072 -30.06 17.90 -34.20
CA ILE A 1072 -29.50 19.19 -34.59
C ILE A 1072 -28.98 19.04 -36.02
N GLU A 1073 -29.78 19.61 -36.93
CA GLU A 1073 -29.52 19.76 -38.36
C GLU A 1073 -28.20 20.50 -38.59
N TYR A 1074 -27.21 19.80 -39.15
CA TYR A 1074 -25.99 20.42 -39.67
C TYR A 1074 -26.28 20.98 -41.06
N VAL A 1075 -26.30 22.31 -41.18
CA VAL A 1075 -26.22 22.98 -42.49
C VAL A 1075 -24.79 23.49 -42.67
N GLU A 1076 -24.08 22.88 -43.61
CA GLU A 1076 -22.78 23.32 -44.13
C GLU A 1076 -22.85 24.70 -44.80
N GLY A 1077 -21.78 25.48 -44.69
CA GLY A 1077 -21.53 26.56 -45.63
C GLY A 1077 -20.42 27.53 -45.27
N TYR A 1078 -19.36 27.48 -46.08
CA TYR A 1078 -18.32 28.50 -46.36
C TYR A 1078 -17.01 28.42 -45.56
N GLU A 1079 -16.11 27.58 -46.08
CA GLU A 1079 -14.72 27.97 -46.36
C GLU A 1079 -14.68 29.26 -47.20
N ASP A 1080 -13.79 30.20 -46.84
CA ASP A 1080 -12.95 30.90 -47.83
C ASP A 1080 -11.92 31.83 -47.17
N LEU A 1081 -10.65 31.65 -47.61
CA LEU A 1081 -9.58 32.66 -47.77
C LEU A 1081 -8.84 33.12 -46.49
N GLU A 1082 -7.52 33.28 -46.43
CA GLU A 1082 -6.36 32.94 -47.28
C GLU A 1082 -5.10 33.31 -46.46
N GLU A 1083 -3.93 32.89 -46.94
CA GLU A 1083 -2.56 33.17 -46.47
C GLU A 1083 -2.27 34.70 -46.37
N GLU A 1084 -1.25 35.24 -45.70
CA GLU A 1084 0.18 35.10 -46.00
C GLU A 1084 1.04 36.00 -45.06
N ASP A 1085 2.36 35.80 -45.14
CA ASP A 1085 3.49 36.26 -44.30
C ASP A 1085 3.84 37.78 -44.35
N ASP A 1086 4.65 38.27 -43.38
CA ASP A 1086 5.83 39.12 -43.64
C ASP A 1086 6.68 39.44 -42.37
N ILE A 1087 7.90 38.88 -42.36
CA ILE A 1087 9.24 39.49 -42.21
C ILE A 1087 9.59 40.45 -41.04
N GLU A 1088 10.75 40.14 -40.43
CA GLU A 1088 11.54 40.91 -39.46
C GLU A 1088 12.23 42.15 -40.07
N ASP A 1089 12.37 43.25 -39.31
CA ASP A 1089 13.44 44.26 -39.51
C ASP A 1089 13.81 45.01 -38.20
N PHE A 1090 14.98 44.64 -37.66
CA PHE A 1090 16.16 45.46 -37.29
C PHE A 1090 16.10 46.73 -36.39
N GLY A 1091 17.01 46.73 -35.39
CA GLY A 1091 17.62 47.89 -34.71
C GLY A 1091 16.87 48.41 -33.46
N GLY A 1092 17.36 48.34 -32.22
CA GLY A 1092 18.73 48.44 -31.73
C GLY A 1092 18.93 49.81 -31.07
N ILE A 1093 18.78 49.91 -29.75
CA ILE A 1093 19.54 50.85 -28.89
C ILE A 1093 19.88 50.11 -27.60
N ASP A 1094 21.19 49.90 -27.45
CA ASP A 1094 21.93 49.39 -26.32
C ASP A 1094 22.32 50.56 -25.38
N LEU A 1095 22.32 50.30 -24.08
CA LEU A 1095 23.11 50.98 -23.05
C LEU A 1095 23.35 49.97 -21.91
N GLY A 1096 24.33 49.08 -22.11
CA GLY A 1096 25.66 49.25 -21.53
C GLY A 1096 25.88 48.97 -20.03
N ASP A 1097 26.98 48.27 -19.79
CA ASP A 1097 27.76 48.02 -18.56
C ASP A 1097 27.31 46.79 -17.73
N ASP A 1098 27.98 45.64 -17.87
CA ASP A 1098 29.31 45.24 -17.29
C ASP A 1098 29.10 44.69 -15.86
N ASP A 1099 29.70 43.62 -15.36
CA ASP A 1099 30.75 42.69 -15.79
C ASP A 1099 30.65 41.47 -14.82
N ASP A 1100 31.52 40.48 -15.03
CA ASP A 1100 32.02 39.49 -14.06
C ASP A 1100 31.33 38.13 -13.90
N ASN A 1101 31.77 37.24 -14.80
CA ASN A 1101 32.42 35.96 -14.50
C ASN A 1101 32.85 35.73 -13.03
N ALA A 1102 32.65 34.53 -12.52
CA ALA A 1102 33.69 33.49 -12.49
C ALA A 1102 33.31 32.33 -11.56
N GLU A 1103 33.32 31.12 -12.11
CA GLU A 1103 33.75 29.93 -11.39
C GLU A 1103 35.17 30.14 -10.85
N LEU A 1104 35.47 29.70 -9.64
CA LEU A 1104 36.75 29.08 -9.33
C LEU A 1104 36.55 27.99 -8.29
N ASP A 1105 36.74 26.76 -8.76
CA ASP A 1105 37.34 25.69 -7.98
C ASP A 1105 38.76 26.13 -7.57
N ASN A 1106 39.19 25.72 -6.37
CA ASN A 1106 40.57 25.34 -6.08
C ASN A 1106 40.64 24.76 -4.67
N ASN A 1107 41.08 23.51 -4.59
CA ASN A 1107 41.71 22.97 -3.39
C ASN A 1107 43.11 22.47 -3.79
N ASP A 1108 44.05 22.82 -2.93
CA ASP A 1108 45.26 22.10 -2.56
C ASP A 1108 46.54 22.37 -3.37
N ASP A 1109 47.40 23.20 -2.76
CA ASP A 1109 48.86 23.20 -2.89
C ASP A 1109 49.44 22.25 -1.83
N ASP A 1110 50.30 21.32 -2.27
CA ASP A 1110 51.60 20.99 -1.65
C ASP A 1110 52.54 20.47 -2.78
N ASP A 1111 53.60 21.26 -2.99
CA ASP A 1111 54.97 20.95 -3.46
C ASP A 1111 55.29 20.47 -4.90
N GLU A 1112 55.75 21.46 -5.70
CA GLU A 1112 57.07 21.63 -6.37
C GLU A 1112 57.92 20.40 -6.79
N GLU A 1113 58.64 20.34 -7.93
CA GLU A 1113 59.22 21.38 -8.79
C GLU A 1113 59.59 20.81 -10.20
N ASN A 1114 59.57 21.70 -11.21
CA ASN A 1114 60.48 21.78 -12.39
C ASN A 1114 60.53 20.72 -13.53
N VAL A 1115 60.19 21.12 -14.77
CA VAL A 1115 61.15 21.43 -15.89
C VAL A 1115 60.46 21.56 -17.27
N PHE A 1116 60.55 22.77 -17.83
CA PHE A 1116 60.72 23.17 -19.26
C PHE A 1116 59.62 23.07 -20.34
N LYS A 1117 59.16 24.27 -20.74
CA LYS A 1117 59.27 24.93 -22.08
C LYS A 1117 58.55 24.38 -23.32
N LYS A 1118 57.85 25.33 -23.97
CA LYS A 1118 57.55 25.51 -25.42
C LYS A 1118 56.59 24.46 -26.01
N GLY A 1119 55.42 24.79 -26.58
CA GLY A 1119 55.12 25.91 -27.47
C GLY A 1119 55.50 25.57 -28.92
N ARG A 1120 54.50 25.65 -29.83
CA ARG A 1120 54.50 25.75 -31.32
C ARG A 1120 53.64 24.65 -31.99
N LYS A 1121 52.90 24.86 -33.09
CA LYS A 1121 52.51 26.03 -33.90
C LYS A 1121 51.55 25.51 -35.00
N ILE A 1122 50.49 26.28 -35.29
CA ILE A 1122 50.14 26.88 -36.60
C ILE A 1122 50.07 25.97 -37.85
N HIS A 1123 48.92 25.96 -38.54
CA HIS A 1123 48.64 26.53 -39.89
C HIS A 1123 47.23 26.03 -40.30
N GLY A 1124 46.24 26.88 -40.61
CA GLY A 1124 46.23 27.96 -41.61
C GLY A 1124 45.87 27.34 -42.96
N ARG A 1125 44.73 27.61 -43.60
CA ARG A 1125 44.38 28.82 -44.39
C ARG A 1125 43.03 28.52 -45.08
N LYS A 1126 42.01 29.39 -45.02
CA LYS A 1126 41.76 30.68 -45.72
C LYS A 1126 40.97 30.53 -47.03
N LEU A 1127 39.90 31.34 -47.12
CA LEU A 1127 39.41 32.09 -48.30
C LEU A 1127 38.74 31.25 -49.39
N GLU A 1128 37.71 31.68 -50.13
CA GLU A 1128 37.23 33.03 -50.45
C GLU A 1128 35.85 32.95 -51.16
N LYS A 1129 35.09 34.05 -51.04
CA LYS A 1129 34.20 34.69 -52.04
C LYS A 1129 33.01 33.97 -52.70
N GLU A 1130 31.84 34.55 -52.41
CA GLU A 1130 30.81 35.07 -53.34
C GLU A 1130 30.69 34.48 -54.76
N ARG A 1131 29.47 34.05 -55.12
CA ARG A 1131 28.53 34.75 -56.05
C ARG A 1131 27.30 33.87 -56.37
N ASP A 1132 26.15 34.53 -56.40
CA ASP A 1132 24.82 34.21 -56.98
C ASP A 1132 24.76 33.41 -58.31
N PRO A 1133 23.58 32.98 -58.86
CA PRO A 1133 22.19 32.99 -58.35
C PRO A 1133 21.32 31.73 -58.69
N LYS A 1134 20.03 31.75 -58.26
CA LYS A 1134 18.83 31.00 -58.79
C LYS A 1134 18.71 29.47 -58.60
N SER A 1135 17.65 29.03 -57.90
CA SER A 1135 16.40 28.49 -58.49
C SER A 1135 15.67 27.46 -57.60
N LYS A 1136 14.34 27.60 -57.58
CA LYS A 1136 13.33 26.74 -56.93
C LYS A 1136 13.23 25.37 -57.63
N LYS A 1137 12.98 24.29 -56.87
CA LYS A 1137 12.08 23.18 -57.27
C LYS A 1137 11.56 22.39 -56.06
N LYS A 1138 10.23 22.29 -55.98
CA LYS A 1138 9.40 21.48 -55.05
C LYS A 1138 9.46 20.00 -55.42
N VAL A 1139 9.35 19.08 -54.44
CA VAL A 1139 8.75 17.74 -54.65
C VAL A 1139 7.89 17.33 -53.44
N LYS A 1140 6.70 16.83 -53.80
CA LYS A 1140 5.54 16.41 -53.01
C LYS A 1140 5.72 15.00 -52.41
N VAL A 1141 5.00 14.76 -51.32
CA VAL A 1141 4.75 13.45 -50.70
C VAL A 1141 3.61 12.76 -51.46
N HIS A 1142 3.79 11.49 -51.82
CA HIS A 1142 2.73 10.62 -52.35
C HIS A 1142 2.30 9.61 -51.27
N VAL A 1143 0.99 9.55 -51.05
CA VAL A 1143 0.25 8.47 -50.40
C VAL A 1143 -0.51 7.79 -51.53
N GLU A 1144 -0.43 6.47 -51.62
CA GLU A 1144 -1.37 5.65 -52.38
C GLU A 1144 -1.89 4.51 -51.50
N VAL A 1145 -3.18 4.30 -51.65
CA VAL A 1145 -4.09 3.40 -50.96
C VAL A 1145 -4.33 2.22 -51.90
N GLU A 1146 -4.31 1.00 -51.40
CA GLU A 1146 -4.92 -0.13 -52.11
C GLU A 1146 -5.96 -0.81 -51.21
N HIS A 1147 -7.17 -0.91 -51.76
CA HIS A 1147 -8.34 -1.62 -51.28
C HIS A 1147 -8.24 -3.10 -51.66
N GLU A 1148 -8.79 -3.99 -50.84
CA GLU A 1148 -9.27 -5.30 -51.30
C GLU A 1148 -10.69 -5.53 -50.78
N ASP A 1149 -11.63 -5.61 -51.73
CA ASP A 1149 -13.01 -6.03 -51.59
C ASP A 1149 -13.10 -7.57 -51.74
N GLU A 1150 -14.01 -8.22 -51.01
CA GLU A 1150 -14.52 -9.57 -51.34
C GLU A 1150 -15.84 -9.46 -52.12
N VAL A 1151 -16.03 -10.28 -53.17
CA VAL A 1151 -17.21 -11.15 -53.44
C VAL A 1151 -17.06 -11.94 -54.78
N GLU A 1152 -17.09 -13.27 -54.63
CA GLU A 1152 -17.59 -14.40 -55.47
C GLU A 1152 -17.51 -14.44 -57.04
N ARG A 1153 -16.97 -15.56 -57.59
CA ARG A 1153 -17.75 -16.72 -58.14
C ARG A 1153 -16.89 -17.82 -58.82
N GLN A 1154 -17.15 -19.06 -58.39
CA GLN A 1154 -17.16 -20.38 -59.08
C GLN A 1154 -16.40 -20.59 -60.42
N THR A 1155 -15.54 -21.62 -60.52
CA THR A 1155 -15.83 -22.94 -61.14
C THR A 1155 -14.63 -23.91 -61.15
N ALA A 1156 -14.95 -25.19 -60.88
CA ALA A 1156 -14.32 -26.47 -61.21
C ALA A 1156 -12.94 -26.55 -61.91
N VAL A 1157 -12.12 -27.53 -61.51
CA VAL A 1157 -11.87 -28.80 -62.27
C VAL A 1157 -10.76 -29.61 -61.56
N LEU A 1158 -11.11 -30.88 -61.26
CA LEU A 1158 -10.32 -32.05 -60.87
C LEU A 1158 -9.72 -32.15 -59.46
#